data_AF-A0A1Q6EIC6-F1
#
_entry.id   AF-A0A1Q6EIC6-F1
#
_cell.length_a   1.000
_cell.length_b   1.000
_cell.length_c   1.000
_cell.angle_alpha   90.00
_cell.angle_beta   90.00
_cell.angle_gamma   90.00
#
_symmetry.space_group_name_H-M   'P 1'
#
loop_
_entity.id
_entity.type
_entity.pdbx_description
1 polymer ?
#
loop_
_entity_poly.entity_id
_entity_poly.type
_entity_poly.pdbx_seq_one_letter_code
_entity_poly.pdbx_strand_id
1 'polypeptide(L)'
;MKKLLLTGAFTIVSAFAFQCLAWTGSNWMSELPDDAYVAQVSIPGTHDSATGNGTTLDSYARTQEISLDKQLELGIRAFDFRPKASGNTLEAHHGIINCKITFDDAMKNVIGKFLNDNPDEFVVLHLLAVDNNDNYAKLLKALFESDELKDKVIAFRRDLTVGEMRGKMLVLSRDKYADEPYFGGFFENWSEEFNNLSNRSRIIGAAGDDMNSSKFFVQDRANTNGDNAEKTRFMTNLLDFTTRHSINGDPANIVWAMNFLSSYSKSSTSASYKSNATFFNQKFVDYVSSDSYIPGPTGIVMMDWVGIDDTNGNASVNAVIENNFKYINSINSTDLVAATGDNPQFRLDKAWLQGEGMYYNCGGDKALPIIADFDGDGRMDYYCSGQSYEHDGSNWNWGDASYMAFNKGFGHPYGFEAYDNSGVKRGEARVADNNEDYLPIVYGAQVRAFADLNQDGAVDFLTWDCDTHGWGTYKKYTVYGDPNNQVFINNGDGTRFSQINGYPNNIGNNKHGDWGCSLPGKYHRLSIADVNGDGYPDILMVTDNGTTNENGQFAWYDANGTNLYINNGDNTFTRRHIASNRNFYATSLFGDFNCDGYPDILLNGYHDAITGADGVSIDGGYELVIMTNDGKGNFSVAFHSNDYSKNEDNGNETAIHVLDYDQDGKMDILLSGTTNNNSFNNTNGRDGKVAFILRNESDGTDVKFSEVLTDLHPSSVAMTRTSILADFNGDGFVDYLADGWGPNSDWSNGTYMSSSTGKYNENYVFNNGLLKNKDYYGETVDEEQSWITFGDIDGDGMLDLISPAGDGAPRVYLNRTLEGKNQVAQVPAAPDNIQVSYDKDTKRVNVTWDKMYTQSGSKAIYNTYLRRVGGTSRNASGTIMRVPADINTGKLKAYTEWSSFLPSETCFFDNLEDGNYELGVQSVGYNYGASEFTPYQFTVNNGTVAGLDEIATEDMNAPVNVYNMQGMMLKQGVDREDALTDLPAGIYIVGNKKMLKR
;
A
#
# COMPACT_ATOMS: atom_id res chain seq x y z
N MET A 1 45.08 19.63 43.00
CA MET A 1 46.46 19.49 42.49
C MET A 1 46.40 18.78 41.15
N LYS A 2 46.77 19.45 40.04
CA LYS A 2 47.80 19.06 39.05
C LYS A 2 47.73 17.59 38.58
N LYS A 3 47.28 17.28 37.35
CA LYS A 3 47.93 17.42 36.00
C LYS A 3 48.60 16.09 35.54
N LEU A 4 48.44 15.78 34.24
CA LEU A 4 49.21 14.93 33.29
C LEU A 4 48.57 13.58 32.88
N LEU A 5 48.61 13.12 31.63
CA LEU A 5 48.83 13.68 30.28
C LEU A 5 48.51 12.55 29.27
N LEU A 6 48.09 12.93 28.07
CA LEU A 6 47.84 12.17 26.84
C LEU A 6 48.88 11.09 26.47
N THR A 7 48.42 10.03 25.78
CA THR A 7 48.72 9.58 24.38
C THR A 7 48.42 8.07 24.31
N GLY A 8 47.68 7.45 23.38
CA GLY A 8 47.13 7.82 22.07
C GLY A 8 47.35 6.60 21.13
N ALA A 9 46.29 5.97 20.62
CA ALA A 9 46.23 5.29 19.31
C ALA A 9 44.83 4.66 19.10
N PHE A 10 44.15 5.15 18.07
CA PHE A 10 42.85 4.71 17.55
C PHE A 10 42.91 3.30 16.94
N THR A 11 41.86 2.51 17.15
CA THR A 11 41.25 1.71 16.08
C THR A 11 39.76 1.55 16.35
N ILE A 12 38.97 1.94 15.35
CA ILE A 12 37.53 2.17 15.39
C ILE A 12 36.81 0.82 15.37
N VAL A 13 36.10 0.52 16.45
CA VAL A 13 34.95 -0.39 16.44
C VAL A 13 33.82 0.44 17.04
N SER A 14 33.02 1.09 16.21
CA SER A 14 31.79 1.76 16.64
C SER A 14 30.73 0.69 16.92
N ALA A 15 30.94 -0.08 17.98
CA ALA A 15 29.83 -0.64 18.73
C ALA A 15 29.24 0.54 19.52
N PHE A 16 28.01 0.96 19.18
CA PHE A 16 27.20 1.88 19.96
C PHE A 16 26.94 1.25 21.34
N ALA A 17 27.90 1.37 22.24
CA ALA A 17 27.64 1.32 23.66
C ALA A 17 26.99 2.65 24.01
N PHE A 18 25.65 2.69 23.98
CA PHE A 18 24.90 3.77 24.61
C PHE A 18 25.35 3.85 26.07
N GLN A 19 26.03 4.93 26.43
CA GLN A 19 26.03 5.38 27.80
C GLN A 19 24.59 5.77 28.13
N CYS A 20 23.84 4.88 28.77
CA CYS A 20 22.60 5.27 29.45
C CYS A 20 22.99 6.19 30.60
N LEU A 21 23.03 7.49 30.34
CA LEU A 21 22.77 8.49 31.36
C LEU A 21 21.27 8.39 31.63
N ALA A 22 20.89 7.94 32.81
CA ALA A 22 19.48 7.92 33.22
C ALA A 22 18.95 9.37 33.17
N TRP A 23 18.08 9.69 32.22
CA TRP A 23 17.39 10.97 32.20
C TRP A 23 16.53 11.09 33.46
N THR A 24 16.34 12.32 33.92
CA THR A 24 15.36 12.66 34.98
C THR A 24 14.13 13.28 34.31
N GLY A 25 12.99 13.32 35.00
CA GLY A 25 11.79 13.98 34.45
C GLY A 25 12.05 15.42 33.97
N SER A 26 13.03 16.13 34.54
CA SER A 26 13.37 17.51 34.17
C SER A 26 14.15 17.69 32.86
N ASN A 27 14.67 16.63 32.22
CA ASN A 27 15.56 16.81 31.04
C ASN A 27 15.36 15.75 29.93
N TRP A 28 14.19 15.15 29.82
CA TRP A 28 13.98 14.04 28.88
C TRP A 28 14.04 14.48 27.41
N MET A 29 13.76 15.74 27.08
CA MET A 29 13.83 16.22 25.69
C MET A 29 15.28 16.40 25.20
N SER A 30 16.27 16.44 26.10
CA SER A 30 17.69 16.48 25.73
C SER A 30 18.17 15.28 24.91
N GLU A 31 17.45 14.15 24.98
CA GLU A 31 17.75 12.93 24.23
C GLU A 31 17.02 12.87 22.86
N LEU A 32 16.15 13.84 22.56
CA LEU A 32 15.45 13.89 21.27
C LEU A 32 16.35 14.46 20.16
N PRO A 33 16.22 13.98 18.91
CA PRO A 33 16.92 14.56 17.76
C PRO A 33 16.49 16.01 17.52
N ASP A 34 17.44 16.89 17.19
CA ASP A 34 17.15 18.31 16.92
C ASP A 34 16.31 18.51 15.66
N ASP A 35 16.42 17.61 14.69
CA ASP A 35 15.72 17.64 13.41
C ASP A 35 14.31 17.03 13.44
N ALA A 36 13.92 16.37 14.54
CA ALA A 36 12.56 15.90 14.73
C ALA A 36 11.57 17.08 14.77
N TYR A 37 10.41 16.94 14.11
CA TYR A 37 9.37 17.96 14.21
C TYR A 37 8.67 17.89 15.56
N VAL A 38 8.34 19.05 16.14
CA VAL A 38 7.66 19.16 17.43
C VAL A 38 6.31 18.44 17.43
N ALA A 39 5.62 18.48 16.30
CA ALA A 39 4.36 17.78 16.08
C ALA A 39 4.47 16.24 16.17
N GLN A 40 5.67 15.70 15.96
CA GLN A 40 5.95 14.27 16.04
C GLN A 40 6.42 13.83 17.44
N VAL A 41 6.63 14.77 18.36
CA VAL A 41 6.97 14.49 19.75
C VAL A 41 5.70 14.18 20.54
N SER A 42 5.69 13.07 21.26
CA SER A 42 4.69 12.76 22.30
C SER A 42 4.94 13.66 23.52
N ILE A 43 4.09 14.67 23.72
CA ILE A 43 4.31 15.70 24.75
C ILE A 43 3.29 15.53 25.89
N PRO A 44 3.71 15.24 27.13
CA PRO A 44 2.81 15.20 28.28
C PRO A 44 2.40 16.62 28.69
N GLY A 45 1.10 16.81 28.88
CA GLY A 45 0.51 18.09 29.24
C GLY A 45 -0.44 18.02 30.43
N THR A 46 -0.71 19.17 31.04
CA THR A 46 -1.70 19.30 32.12
C THR A 46 -2.85 20.21 31.72
N HIS A 47 -4.08 19.76 31.99
CA HIS A 47 -5.30 20.59 31.86
C HIS A 47 -5.48 21.47 33.10
N ASP A 48 -5.88 22.73 32.89
CA ASP A 48 -5.99 23.78 33.92
C ASP A 48 -4.78 23.78 34.89
N SER A 49 -3.57 23.87 34.33
CA SER A 49 -2.30 23.57 35.00
C SER A 49 -2.08 24.34 36.31
N ALA A 50 -2.50 25.60 36.35
CA ALA A 50 -2.29 26.52 37.48
C ALA A 50 -3.06 26.11 38.75
N THR A 51 -4.06 25.25 38.64
CA THR A 51 -4.85 24.79 39.80
C THR A 51 -4.01 23.98 40.80
N GLY A 52 -2.86 23.46 40.36
CA GLY A 52 -1.88 22.77 41.19
C GLY A 52 -1.16 23.67 42.20
N ASN A 53 -1.15 24.98 41.97
CA ASN A 53 -0.70 25.97 42.96
C ASN A 53 -1.82 26.34 43.97
N GLY A 54 -2.99 25.71 43.83
CA GLY A 54 -4.19 25.93 44.63
C GLY A 54 -5.11 26.99 44.04
N THR A 55 -6.37 26.98 44.46
CA THR A 55 -7.42 27.88 44.00
C THR A 55 -8.17 28.50 45.17
N THR A 56 -9.01 29.51 44.90
CA THR A 56 -9.87 30.10 45.94
C THR A 56 -11.04 29.17 46.33
N LEU A 57 -11.39 28.20 45.49
CA LEU A 57 -12.47 27.22 45.71
C LEU A 57 -12.07 25.82 45.21
N ASP A 58 -11.14 25.18 45.93
CA ASP A 58 -10.53 23.90 45.53
C ASP A 58 -11.50 22.74 45.35
N SER A 59 -12.72 22.78 45.89
CA SER A 59 -13.73 21.72 45.69
C SER A 59 -14.35 21.71 44.29
N TYR A 60 -14.20 22.81 43.54
CA TYR A 60 -14.81 22.98 42.22
C TYR A 60 -13.80 23.15 41.08
N ALA A 61 -12.57 23.56 41.39
CA ALA A 61 -11.59 23.96 40.38
C ALA A 61 -10.34 23.10 40.30
N ARG A 62 -10.11 22.18 41.24
CA ARG A 62 -8.83 21.48 41.35
C ARG A 62 -8.75 20.35 40.33
N THR A 63 -7.90 20.54 39.33
CA THR A 63 -7.54 19.53 38.32
C THR A 63 -6.14 18.99 38.53
N GLN A 64 -5.26 19.73 39.21
CA GLN A 64 -3.90 19.29 39.57
C GLN A 64 -3.67 19.35 41.09
N GLU A 65 -2.89 18.41 41.62
CA GLU A 65 -2.50 18.37 43.04
C GLU A 65 -1.14 19.05 43.28
N ILE A 66 -0.21 18.91 42.31
CA ILE A 66 1.16 19.39 42.41
C ILE A 66 1.37 20.73 41.68
N SER A 67 2.23 21.58 42.22
CA SER A 67 2.52 22.92 41.67
C SER A 67 3.25 22.86 40.32
N LEU A 68 3.21 23.95 39.56
CA LEU A 68 3.80 24.03 38.22
C LEU A 68 5.30 23.65 38.17
N ASP A 69 6.10 24.01 39.17
CA ASP A 69 7.51 23.59 39.28
C ASP A 69 7.63 22.07 39.42
N LYS A 70 6.72 21.43 40.16
CA LYS A 70 6.67 19.98 40.30
C LYS A 70 6.15 19.28 39.05
N GLN A 71 5.23 19.90 38.32
CA GLN A 71 4.81 19.41 36.99
C GLN A 71 5.99 19.41 36.02
N LEU A 72 6.82 20.46 36.01
CA LEU A 72 8.03 20.53 35.18
C LEU A 72 9.07 19.47 35.58
N GLU A 73 9.34 19.31 36.88
CA GLU A 73 10.23 18.26 37.42
C GLU A 73 9.75 16.85 37.05
N LEU A 74 8.43 16.63 36.98
CA LEU A 74 7.82 15.36 36.59
C LEU A 74 8.00 15.06 35.10
N GLY A 75 8.17 16.08 34.26
CA GLY A 75 8.34 15.94 32.80
C GLY A 75 7.24 16.56 31.95
N ILE A 76 6.28 17.28 32.55
CA ILE A 76 5.25 18.03 31.82
C ILE A 76 5.92 19.13 30.98
N ARG A 77 5.54 19.21 29.69
CA ARG A 77 6.03 20.23 28.75
C ARG A 77 4.91 20.92 27.99
N ALA A 78 3.65 20.53 28.18
CA ALA A 78 2.49 21.28 27.72
C ALA A 78 1.62 21.77 28.89
N PHE A 79 1.19 23.02 28.85
CA PHE A 79 0.43 23.64 29.95
C PHE A 79 -0.81 24.35 29.43
N ASP A 80 -1.97 24.02 29.98
CA ASP A 80 -3.24 24.71 29.76
C ASP A 80 -3.44 25.82 30.79
N PHE A 81 -3.44 27.07 30.34
CA PHE A 81 -3.69 28.24 31.18
C PHE A 81 -4.92 29.00 30.75
N ARG A 82 -5.67 29.48 31.74
CA ARG A 82 -6.82 30.36 31.53
C ARG A 82 -6.59 31.75 32.12
N PRO A 83 -5.85 32.62 31.41
CA PRO A 83 -5.50 33.95 31.91
C PRO A 83 -6.70 34.90 31.90
N LYS A 84 -6.72 35.81 32.88
CA LYS A 84 -7.67 36.91 32.98
C LYS A 84 -6.95 38.21 33.30
N ALA A 85 -7.30 39.29 32.60
CA ALA A 85 -6.81 40.61 32.96
C ALA A 85 -7.37 41.06 34.31
N SER A 86 -6.48 41.36 35.26
CA SER A 86 -6.82 41.91 36.59
C SER A 86 -5.87 43.08 36.91
N GLY A 87 -6.41 44.30 36.84
CA GLY A 87 -5.60 45.51 36.97
C GLY A 87 -4.53 45.58 35.88
N ASN A 88 -3.25 45.47 36.29
CA ASN A 88 -2.07 45.57 35.42
C ASN A 88 -1.34 44.23 35.23
N THR A 89 -1.95 43.11 35.61
CA THR A 89 -1.36 41.76 35.54
C THR A 89 -2.37 40.76 35.01
N LEU A 90 -1.90 39.61 34.51
CA LEU A 90 -2.77 38.48 34.18
C LEU A 90 -2.84 37.52 35.38
N GLU A 91 -4.04 37.28 35.89
CA GLU A 91 -4.33 36.23 36.87
C GLU A 91 -4.60 34.90 36.16
N ALA A 92 -4.27 33.76 36.78
CA ALA A 92 -4.61 32.44 36.26
C ALA A 92 -5.91 31.93 36.89
N HIS A 93 -6.79 31.31 36.10
CA HIS A 93 -8.13 30.91 36.55
C HIS A 93 -8.48 29.48 36.16
N HIS A 94 -9.56 28.98 36.78
CA HIS A 94 -10.40 27.89 36.29
C HIS A 94 -11.85 28.41 36.23
N GLY A 95 -12.30 28.79 35.03
CA GLY A 95 -13.57 29.50 34.86
C GLY A 95 -13.60 30.78 35.71
N ILE A 96 -14.58 30.90 36.61
CA ILE A 96 -14.71 32.07 37.51
C ILE A 96 -13.79 32.01 38.75
N ILE A 97 -13.11 30.88 38.99
CA ILE A 97 -12.34 30.63 40.22
C ILE A 97 -10.89 31.04 39.99
N ASN A 98 -10.33 31.84 40.90
CA ASN A 98 -8.95 32.32 40.81
C ASN A 98 -7.96 31.27 41.34
N CYS A 99 -6.85 31.08 40.64
CA CYS A 99 -5.72 30.29 41.12
C CYS A 99 -4.82 31.14 42.03
N LYS A 100 -4.05 30.50 42.92
CA LYS A 100 -3.17 31.18 43.87
C LYS A 100 -1.82 31.61 43.26
N ILE A 101 -1.70 31.53 41.93
CA ILE A 101 -0.57 32.02 41.16
C ILE A 101 -1.09 32.90 40.01
N THR A 102 -0.38 33.99 39.74
CA THR A 102 -0.67 34.82 38.57
C THR A 102 -0.14 34.15 37.31
N PHE A 103 -0.73 34.44 36.15
CA PHE A 103 -0.18 33.96 34.88
C PHE A 103 1.20 34.59 34.61
N ASP A 104 1.39 35.86 34.96
CA ASP A 104 2.69 36.54 34.92
C ASP A 104 3.78 35.78 35.69
N ASP A 105 3.51 35.40 36.95
CA ASP A 105 4.46 34.65 37.78
C ASP A 105 4.69 33.24 37.25
N ALA A 106 3.65 32.56 36.75
CA ALA A 106 3.79 31.25 36.12
C ALA A 106 4.74 31.32 34.92
N MET A 107 4.59 32.33 34.05
CA MET A 107 5.44 32.48 32.87
C MET A 107 6.87 32.89 33.23
N LYS A 108 7.05 33.93 34.05
CA LYS A 108 8.39 34.49 34.34
C LYS A 108 9.16 33.65 35.34
N ASN A 109 8.55 33.37 36.48
CA ASN A 109 9.25 32.88 37.67
C ASN A 109 9.26 31.35 37.77
N VAL A 110 8.39 30.67 37.02
CA VAL A 110 8.35 29.20 36.96
C VAL A 110 8.87 28.69 35.62
N ILE A 111 8.14 28.91 34.52
CA ILE A 111 8.48 28.34 33.21
C ILE A 111 9.73 29.00 32.62
N GLY A 112 9.79 30.34 32.60
CA GLY A 112 10.94 31.09 32.08
C GLY A 112 12.22 30.77 32.85
N LYS A 113 12.11 30.63 34.18
CA LYS A 113 13.22 30.15 35.02
C LYS A 113 13.61 28.71 34.66
N PHE A 114 12.66 27.80 34.52
CA PHE A 114 12.93 26.41 34.16
C PHE A 114 13.69 26.27 32.83
N LEU A 115 13.29 27.02 31.79
CA LEU A 115 13.97 27.01 30.50
C LEU A 115 15.36 27.67 30.55
N ASN A 116 15.62 28.57 31.51
CA ASN A 116 16.98 29.07 31.75
C ASN A 116 17.86 28.01 32.40
N ASP A 117 17.30 27.23 33.32
CA ASP A 117 18.03 26.17 34.02
C ASP A 117 18.19 24.90 33.16
N ASN A 118 17.28 24.67 32.20
CA ASN A 118 17.22 23.50 31.32
C ASN A 118 17.06 23.95 29.86
N PRO A 119 18.11 24.49 29.22
CA PRO A 119 18.03 25.09 27.89
C PRO A 119 17.73 24.06 26.79
N ASP A 120 17.92 22.77 27.04
CA ASP A 120 17.63 21.70 26.08
C ASP A 120 16.15 21.32 26.04
N GLU A 121 15.33 21.85 26.95
CA GLU A 121 13.89 21.59 27.02
C GLU A 121 13.11 22.72 26.34
N PHE A 122 11.86 22.46 25.99
CA PHE A 122 10.94 23.48 25.49
C PHE A 122 9.53 23.25 26.02
N VAL A 123 8.66 24.25 25.92
CA VAL A 123 7.25 24.11 26.34
C VAL A 123 6.25 24.57 25.30
N VAL A 124 5.07 23.96 25.31
CA VAL A 124 3.90 24.41 24.55
C VAL A 124 2.84 24.92 25.52
N LEU A 125 2.33 26.12 25.27
CA LEU A 125 1.34 26.77 26.11
C LEU A 125 0.01 26.79 25.36
N HIS A 126 -1.01 26.13 25.91
CA HIS A 126 -2.39 26.24 25.46
C HIS A 126 -3.09 27.33 26.27
N LEU A 127 -3.63 28.36 25.61
CA LEU A 127 -4.32 29.47 26.29
C LEU A 127 -5.81 29.51 25.95
N LEU A 128 -6.65 29.70 26.96
CA LEU A 128 -8.06 30.06 26.80
C LEU A 128 -8.37 31.27 27.68
N ALA A 129 -8.59 32.44 27.08
CA ALA A 129 -8.81 33.66 27.84
C ALA A 129 -10.14 33.58 28.61
N VAL A 130 -10.15 33.97 29.89
CA VAL A 130 -11.40 34.04 30.66
C VAL A 130 -12.30 35.17 30.12
N ASP A 131 -11.68 36.31 29.82
CA ASP A 131 -12.32 37.48 29.22
C ASP A 131 -11.39 38.01 28.10
N ASN A 132 -11.69 37.67 26.84
CA ASN A 132 -10.91 38.15 25.70
C ASN A 132 -11.27 39.60 25.35
N ASN A 133 -10.42 40.56 25.73
CA ASN A 133 -10.61 41.99 25.48
C ASN A 133 -9.27 42.71 25.23
N ASP A 134 -9.32 43.98 24.84
CA ASP A 134 -8.13 44.80 24.54
C ASP A 134 -7.12 44.85 25.70
N ASN A 135 -7.60 44.82 26.96
CA ASN A 135 -6.71 44.83 28.12
C ASN A 135 -5.98 43.49 28.27
N TYR A 136 -6.66 42.37 28.04
CA TYR A 136 -6.04 41.05 27.97
C TYR A 136 -4.96 41.00 26.89
N ALA A 137 -5.29 41.36 25.65
CA ALA A 137 -4.34 41.39 24.53
C ALA A 137 -3.11 42.26 24.82
N LYS A 138 -3.32 43.46 25.39
CA LYS A 138 -2.25 44.38 25.77
C LYS A 138 -1.34 43.80 26.86
N LEU A 139 -1.90 43.20 27.89
CA LEU A 139 -1.13 42.61 28.99
C LEU A 139 -0.37 41.36 28.54
N LEU A 140 -0.99 40.53 27.69
CA LEU A 140 -0.35 39.36 27.09
C LEU A 140 0.86 39.77 26.25
N LYS A 141 0.70 40.81 25.42
CA LYS A 141 1.80 41.42 24.65
C LYS A 141 2.94 41.87 25.56
N ALA A 142 2.61 42.68 26.56
CA ALA A 142 3.59 43.24 27.49
C ALA A 142 4.35 42.17 28.29
N LEU A 143 3.66 41.08 28.64
CA LEU A 143 4.26 39.94 29.33
C LEU A 143 5.30 39.24 28.44
N PHE A 144 4.93 38.87 27.22
CA PHE A 144 5.86 38.15 26.33
C PHE A 144 6.92 39.04 25.66
N GLU A 145 6.77 40.37 25.67
CA GLU A 145 7.82 41.32 25.29
C GLU A 145 8.73 41.73 26.47
N SER A 146 8.46 41.24 27.68
CA SER A 146 9.30 41.54 28.84
C SER A 146 10.72 40.96 28.69
N ASP A 147 11.70 41.58 29.35
CA ASP A 147 13.10 41.17 29.25
C ASP A 147 13.34 39.71 29.65
N GLU A 148 12.48 39.16 30.51
CA GLU A 148 12.56 37.77 30.95
C GLU A 148 12.09 36.75 29.90
N LEU A 149 11.21 37.16 28.96
CA LEU A 149 10.47 36.25 28.07
C LEU A 149 10.64 36.53 26.57
N LYS A 150 11.03 37.74 26.16
CA LYS A 150 11.07 38.16 24.75
C LYS A 150 11.89 37.26 23.82
N ASP A 151 12.97 36.68 24.34
CA ASP A 151 13.86 35.79 23.59
C ASP A 151 13.46 34.30 23.74
N LYS A 152 12.35 34.03 24.43
CA LYS A 152 11.84 32.68 24.71
C LYS A 152 10.55 32.36 23.98
N VAL A 153 9.89 33.30 23.31
CA VAL A 153 8.69 33.00 22.52
C VAL A 153 9.05 32.83 21.05
N ILE A 154 8.36 31.92 20.37
CA ILE A 154 8.53 31.67 18.94
C ILE A 154 7.20 31.79 18.20
N ALA A 155 7.24 32.29 16.96
CA ALA A 155 6.11 32.27 16.04
C ALA A 155 5.76 30.82 15.66
N PHE A 156 4.47 30.53 15.46
CA PHE A 156 4.05 29.22 14.99
C PHE A 156 4.48 29.01 13.54
N ARG A 157 5.08 27.85 13.27
CA ARG A 157 5.28 27.25 11.96
C ARG A 157 4.93 25.76 12.07
N ARG A 158 4.32 25.14 11.06
CA ARG A 158 3.87 23.75 11.16
C ARG A 158 5.02 22.76 11.36
N ASP A 159 6.19 23.07 10.80
CA ASP A 159 7.44 22.30 10.78
C ASP A 159 8.47 22.81 11.79
N LEU A 160 8.03 23.39 12.90
CA LEU A 160 8.93 23.70 14.01
C LEU A 160 9.66 22.43 14.44
N THR A 161 10.99 22.49 14.46
CA THR A 161 11.85 21.40 14.89
C THR A 161 12.14 21.47 16.40
N VAL A 162 12.52 20.34 17.00
CA VAL A 162 12.96 20.26 18.40
C VAL A 162 14.11 21.24 18.65
N GLY A 163 15.12 21.26 17.77
CA GLY A 163 16.28 22.14 17.87
C GLY A 163 15.91 23.63 17.83
N GLU A 164 14.93 24.02 16.99
CA GLU A 164 14.42 25.39 16.97
C GLU A 164 13.66 25.76 18.25
N MET A 165 13.01 24.78 18.89
CA MET A 165 12.20 24.98 20.08
C MET A 165 12.99 25.00 21.39
N ARG A 166 14.18 24.39 21.45
CA ARG A 166 14.99 24.34 22.68
C ARG A 166 15.16 25.71 23.35
N GLY A 167 14.86 25.78 24.64
CA GLY A 167 14.89 27.00 25.45
C GLY A 167 13.72 27.96 25.22
N LYS A 168 12.72 27.59 24.40
CA LYS A 168 11.59 28.44 23.97
C LYS A 168 10.22 27.88 24.40
N MET A 169 9.23 28.73 24.18
CA MET A 169 7.81 28.56 24.44
C MET A 169 7.04 28.78 23.14
N LEU A 170 6.21 27.80 22.75
CA LEU A 170 5.23 27.96 21.69
C LEU A 170 3.87 28.27 22.32
N VAL A 171 3.33 29.46 22.05
CA VAL A 171 2.02 29.87 22.57
C VAL A 171 0.93 29.57 21.55
N LEU A 172 -0.04 28.74 21.91
CA LEU A 172 -1.20 28.39 21.09
C LEU A 172 -2.49 28.81 21.81
N SER A 173 -3.14 29.86 21.32
CA SER A 173 -4.33 30.45 21.95
C SER A 173 -5.62 29.99 21.29
N ARG A 174 -6.63 29.56 22.07
CA ARG A 174 -8.00 29.32 21.55
C ARG A 174 -8.66 30.61 21.06
N ASP A 175 -8.28 31.74 21.65
CA ASP A 175 -8.81 33.05 21.33
C ASP A 175 -7.83 33.86 20.47
N LYS A 176 -8.35 34.63 19.51
CA LYS A 176 -7.56 35.66 18.83
C LYS A 176 -7.26 36.79 19.81
N TYR A 177 -5.97 37.11 19.99
CA TYR A 177 -5.51 38.23 20.82
C TYR A 177 -5.01 39.43 19.98
N ALA A 178 -5.00 39.29 18.66
CA ALA A 178 -4.67 40.31 17.65
C ALA A 178 -5.27 39.87 16.31
N ASP A 179 -5.26 40.77 15.31
CA ASP A 179 -5.71 40.44 13.95
C ASP A 179 -4.87 39.30 13.34
N GLU A 180 -3.56 39.34 13.59
CA GLU A 180 -2.59 38.29 13.30
C GLU A 180 -1.72 38.04 14.54
N PRO A 181 -1.33 36.78 14.81
CA PRO A 181 -0.51 36.47 15.96
C PRO A 181 0.91 36.97 15.72
N TYR A 182 1.42 37.80 16.63
CA TYR A 182 2.79 38.35 16.56
C TYR A 182 3.81 37.47 17.31
N PHE A 183 3.36 36.41 17.98
CA PHE A 183 4.14 35.27 18.46
C PHE A 183 3.23 34.03 18.48
N GLY A 184 3.75 32.81 18.47
CA GLY A 184 2.92 31.61 18.50
C GLY A 184 1.83 31.58 17.42
N GLY A 185 0.65 31.06 17.76
CA GLY A 185 -0.52 31.01 16.88
C GLY A 185 -1.85 30.95 17.64
N PHE A 186 -2.96 31.01 16.92
CA PHE A 186 -4.30 30.78 17.47
C PHE A 186 -5.04 29.64 16.76
N PHE A 187 -6.01 29.04 17.45
CA PHE A 187 -6.85 27.99 16.88
C PHE A 187 -8.08 28.56 16.16
N GLU A 188 -8.51 27.87 15.10
CA GLU A 188 -9.81 28.06 14.48
C GLU A 188 -10.61 26.77 14.47
N ASN A 189 -11.94 26.87 14.55
CA ASN A 189 -12.88 25.76 14.50
C ASN A 189 -12.59 24.63 15.51
N TRP A 190 -12.32 24.97 16.77
CA TRP A 190 -12.04 23.98 17.82
C TRP A 190 -13.10 22.88 17.88
N SER A 191 -12.66 21.61 17.87
CA SER A 191 -13.53 20.45 17.97
C SER A 191 -13.51 19.89 19.39
N GLU A 192 -14.66 19.45 19.88
CA GLU A 192 -14.75 18.66 21.12
C GLU A 192 -14.68 17.15 20.85
N GLU A 193 -14.76 16.74 19.58
CA GLU A 193 -14.91 15.35 19.17
C GLU A 193 -13.95 15.01 18.02
N PHE A 194 -13.44 13.78 18.02
CA PHE A 194 -12.66 13.21 16.92
C PHE A 194 -13.32 11.93 16.44
N ASN A 195 -13.99 11.99 15.28
CA ASN A 195 -14.80 10.91 14.71
C ASN A 195 -14.30 10.44 13.33
N ASN A 196 -12.99 10.59 13.07
CA ASN A 196 -12.31 10.31 11.80
C ASN A 196 -12.77 11.18 10.61
N LEU A 197 -13.74 12.10 10.80
CA LEU A 197 -14.31 12.95 9.75
C LEU A 197 -14.04 14.46 9.97
N SER A 198 -13.51 14.86 11.14
CA SER A 198 -13.35 16.27 11.52
C SER A 198 -11.95 16.82 11.19
N ASN A 199 -11.77 17.37 9.98
CA ASN A 199 -10.54 18.05 9.56
C ASN A 199 -10.63 19.60 9.58
N ARG A 200 -11.59 20.16 10.35
CA ARG A 200 -11.92 21.59 10.28
C ARG A 200 -11.06 22.48 11.16
N SER A 201 -10.49 21.93 12.24
CA SER A 201 -9.69 22.73 13.17
C SER A 201 -8.33 23.07 12.55
N ARG A 202 -7.86 24.29 12.81
CA ARG A 202 -6.59 24.79 12.27
C ARG A 202 -5.80 25.53 13.34
N ILE A 203 -4.48 25.52 13.22
CA ILE A 203 -3.60 26.50 13.86
C ILE A 203 -3.27 27.56 12.81
N ILE A 204 -3.37 28.82 13.20
CA ILE A 204 -3.06 29.99 12.38
C ILE A 204 -1.96 30.78 13.07
N GLY A 205 -0.84 30.95 12.39
CA GLY A 205 0.31 31.75 12.75
C GLY A 205 0.31 33.09 11.99
N ALA A 206 1.46 33.75 11.93
CA ALA A 206 1.60 35.05 11.28
C ALA A 206 1.32 34.97 9.77
N ALA A 207 0.80 36.04 9.14
CA ALA A 207 0.52 36.01 7.71
C ALA A 207 1.80 36.03 6.85
N GLY A 208 1.65 35.60 5.59
CA GLY A 208 2.67 35.70 4.55
C GLY A 208 3.36 34.38 4.17
N ASP A 209 3.07 33.28 4.87
CA ASP A 209 3.60 31.94 4.55
C ASP A 209 2.57 30.85 4.89
N ASP A 210 2.34 29.90 3.98
CA ASP A 210 1.42 28.77 4.17
C ASP A 210 1.87 27.81 5.27
N MET A 211 3.18 27.78 5.56
CA MET A 211 3.77 27.03 6.66
C MET A 211 3.39 27.59 8.03
N ASN A 212 2.94 28.85 8.09
CA ASN A 212 2.40 29.44 9.30
C ASN A 212 0.95 29.02 9.57
N SER A 213 0.35 28.13 8.77
CA SER A 213 -0.92 27.50 9.10
C SER A 213 -0.75 25.98 9.17
N SER A 214 -1.58 25.28 9.94
CA SER A 214 -1.59 23.81 9.98
C SER A 214 -3.01 23.27 10.20
N LYS A 215 -3.27 22.07 9.67
CA LYS A 215 -4.39 21.24 10.17
C LYS A 215 -4.13 20.93 11.64
N PHE A 216 -5.21 20.87 12.42
CA PHE A 216 -5.17 20.55 13.83
C PHE A 216 -6.27 19.54 14.15
N PHE A 217 -5.93 18.51 14.91
CA PHE A 217 -6.89 17.51 15.35
C PHE A 217 -6.95 17.50 16.87
N VAL A 218 -8.17 17.58 17.38
CA VAL A 218 -8.40 17.66 18.82
C VAL A 218 -9.62 16.87 19.18
N GLN A 219 -9.55 16.16 20.30
CA GLN A 219 -10.75 15.77 21.03
C GLN A 219 -10.66 16.38 22.43
N ASP A 220 -11.74 17.06 22.80
CA ASP A 220 -11.88 17.83 24.03
C ASP A 220 -13.27 17.57 24.62
N ARG A 221 -13.69 16.29 24.63
CA ARG A 221 -14.96 15.89 25.21
C ARG A 221 -14.87 16.01 26.73
N ALA A 222 -15.07 17.21 27.25
CA ALA A 222 -14.85 17.53 28.66
C ALA A 222 -15.95 16.99 29.58
N ASN A 223 -17.17 16.82 29.09
CA ASN A 223 -18.29 16.26 29.85
C ASN A 223 -18.65 14.85 29.36
N THR A 224 -18.48 13.85 30.21
CA THR A 224 -18.84 12.45 29.87
C THR A 224 -20.32 12.16 30.07
N ASN A 225 -21.09 13.07 30.67
CA ASN A 225 -22.49 12.86 31.06
C ASN A 225 -22.73 11.59 31.91
N GLY A 226 -21.67 11.03 32.51
CA GLY A 226 -21.71 9.78 33.28
C GLY A 226 -21.46 8.52 32.48
N ASP A 227 -21.15 8.62 31.18
CA ASP A 227 -20.72 7.51 30.33
C ASP A 227 -19.34 7.80 29.72
N ASN A 228 -18.36 6.99 30.11
CA ASN A 228 -16.98 7.18 29.68
C ASN A 228 -16.68 6.54 28.30
N ALA A 229 -17.60 5.76 27.73
CA ALA A 229 -17.36 5.02 26.49
C ALA A 229 -17.10 5.96 25.30
N GLU A 230 -17.92 7.00 25.15
CA GLU A 230 -17.80 7.95 24.04
C GLU A 230 -16.46 8.70 24.06
N LYS A 231 -16.08 9.22 25.23
CA LYS A 231 -14.78 9.90 25.40
C LYS A 231 -13.62 8.93 25.18
N THR A 232 -13.71 7.70 25.68
CA THR A 232 -12.69 6.67 25.45
C THR A 232 -12.49 6.46 23.95
N ARG A 233 -13.58 6.34 23.18
CA ARG A 233 -13.51 6.19 21.71
C ARG A 233 -12.84 7.38 21.05
N PHE A 234 -13.19 8.61 21.39
CA PHE A 234 -12.54 9.78 20.80
C PHE A 234 -11.05 9.85 21.16
N MET A 235 -10.71 9.54 22.41
CA MET A 235 -9.32 9.47 22.87
C MET A 235 -8.51 8.43 22.08
N THR A 236 -9.03 7.21 21.94
CA THR A 236 -8.32 6.14 21.24
C THR A 236 -8.27 6.42 19.74
N ASN A 237 -9.35 6.87 19.11
CA ASN A 237 -9.35 7.17 17.67
C ASN A 237 -8.33 8.26 17.29
N LEU A 238 -8.20 9.31 18.10
CA LEU A 238 -7.20 10.35 17.85
C LEU A 238 -5.78 9.80 18.03
N LEU A 239 -5.58 8.92 19.01
CA LEU A 239 -4.30 8.27 19.27
C LEU A 239 -3.94 7.29 18.15
N ASP A 240 -4.88 6.48 17.71
CA ASP A 240 -4.80 5.64 16.51
C ASP A 240 -4.32 6.49 15.33
N PHE A 241 -5.09 7.51 14.95
CA PHE A 241 -4.77 8.39 13.83
C PHE A 241 -3.36 9.00 13.93
N THR A 242 -3.02 9.60 15.07
CA THR A 242 -1.74 10.30 15.26
C THR A 242 -0.54 9.35 15.24
N THR A 243 -0.68 8.13 15.79
CA THR A 243 0.42 7.15 15.85
C THR A 243 0.76 6.54 14.49
N ARG A 244 -0.20 6.51 13.55
CA ARG A 244 0.02 6.02 12.16
C ARG A 244 0.30 7.13 11.15
N HIS A 245 0.16 8.39 11.56
CA HIS A 245 0.19 9.49 10.59
C HIS A 245 1.61 9.66 10.03
N SER A 246 1.80 9.27 8.78
CA SER A 246 3.05 9.51 8.05
C SER A 246 3.07 10.90 7.42
N ILE A 247 4.22 11.58 7.51
CA ILE A 247 4.47 12.84 6.81
C ILE A 247 5.08 12.64 5.41
N ASN A 248 5.53 11.41 5.10
CA ASN A 248 6.15 11.05 3.81
C ASN A 248 7.28 12.00 3.36
N GLY A 249 8.06 12.53 4.31
CA GLY A 249 9.17 13.44 4.06
C GLY A 249 8.79 14.88 3.67
N ASP A 250 7.50 15.21 3.58
CA ASP A 250 7.03 16.56 3.25
C ASP A 250 6.50 17.28 4.51
N PRO A 251 7.14 18.39 4.93
CA PRO A 251 6.68 19.20 6.05
C PRO A 251 5.26 19.75 5.92
N ALA A 252 4.70 19.82 4.70
CA ALA A 252 3.32 20.20 4.48
C ALA A 252 2.31 19.21 5.10
N ASN A 253 2.72 17.95 5.30
CA ASN A 253 1.89 16.87 5.86
C ASN A 253 1.96 16.75 7.36
N ILE A 254 2.73 17.60 8.01
CA ILE A 254 2.82 17.62 9.46
C ILE A 254 1.44 17.91 10.05
N VAL A 255 1.06 17.07 11.00
CA VAL A 255 -0.22 17.16 11.69
C VAL A 255 0.02 17.44 13.17
N TRP A 256 -0.63 18.50 13.67
CA TRP A 256 -0.65 18.83 15.08
C TRP A 256 -1.90 18.25 15.74
N ALA A 257 -1.74 17.68 16.93
CA ALA A 257 -2.87 17.10 17.67
C ALA A 257 -2.82 17.36 19.17
N MET A 258 -4.00 17.50 19.79
CA MET A 258 -4.19 17.55 21.24
C MET A 258 -5.25 16.54 21.69
N ASN A 259 -4.89 15.64 22.60
CA ASN A 259 -5.79 14.66 23.16
C ASN A 259 -6.04 14.95 24.65
N PHE A 260 -7.24 15.43 24.98
CA PHE A 260 -7.60 15.77 26.35
C PHE A 260 -8.16 14.55 27.10
N LEU A 261 -7.38 14.00 28.03
CA LEU A 261 -7.84 12.95 28.94
C LEU A 261 -8.72 13.54 30.06
N SER A 262 -8.52 14.82 30.37
CA SER A 262 -9.29 15.57 31.35
C SER A 262 -10.78 15.56 31.04
N SER A 263 -11.61 15.39 32.07
CA SER A 263 -13.07 15.45 31.94
C SER A 263 -13.76 15.46 33.30
N TYR A 264 -15.06 15.71 33.29
CA TYR A 264 -15.96 15.50 34.42
C TYR A 264 -17.19 14.71 34.02
N SER A 265 -17.82 14.09 35.02
CA SER A 265 -19.09 13.39 34.92
C SER A 265 -20.17 14.17 35.68
N LYS A 266 -21.28 14.51 35.00
CA LYS A 266 -22.52 15.14 35.52
C LYS A 266 -22.37 16.53 36.18
N SER A 267 -21.33 16.76 36.99
CA SER A 267 -21.00 18.01 37.65
C SER A 267 -19.50 18.30 37.57
N SER A 268 -19.17 19.56 37.29
CA SER A 268 -17.80 20.10 37.23
C SER A 268 -17.27 20.36 38.65
N THR A 269 -16.77 19.31 39.30
CA THR A 269 -16.20 19.37 40.66
C THR A 269 -14.85 18.66 40.68
N SER A 270 -14.00 19.02 41.63
CA SER A 270 -12.66 18.41 41.78
C SER A 270 -12.73 16.90 42.03
N ALA A 271 -13.76 16.44 42.74
CA ALA A 271 -14.00 15.01 42.93
C ALA A 271 -14.37 14.31 41.61
N SER A 272 -15.14 14.98 40.75
CA SER A 272 -15.51 14.48 39.42
C SER A 272 -14.30 14.43 38.48
N TYR A 273 -13.50 15.49 38.45
CA TYR A 273 -12.23 15.53 37.71
C TYR A 273 -11.29 14.41 38.16
N LYS A 274 -11.12 14.22 39.49
CA LYS A 274 -10.29 13.14 40.04
C LYS A 274 -10.78 11.76 39.64
N SER A 275 -12.08 11.52 39.76
CA SER A 275 -12.69 10.23 39.40
C SER A 275 -12.48 9.89 37.92
N ASN A 276 -12.65 10.87 37.04
CA ASN A 276 -12.45 10.66 35.61
C ASN A 276 -10.95 10.53 35.27
N ALA A 277 -10.07 11.30 35.91
CA ALA A 277 -8.62 11.16 35.74
C ALA A 277 -8.14 9.74 36.09
N THR A 278 -8.59 9.18 37.22
CA THR A 278 -8.29 7.78 37.59
C THR A 278 -8.66 6.80 36.46
N PHE A 279 -9.79 7.03 35.78
CA PHE A 279 -10.23 6.18 34.68
C PHE A 279 -9.45 6.45 33.38
N PHE A 280 -9.37 7.70 32.91
CA PHE A 280 -8.82 8.02 31.60
C PHE A 280 -7.29 7.98 31.54
N ASN A 281 -6.59 8.34 32.61
CA ASN A 281 -5.14 8.15 32.69
C ASN A 281 -4.81 6.65 32.65
N GLN A 282 -5.55 5.81 33.39
CA GLN A 282 -5.38 4.35 33.31
C GLN A 282 -5.71 3.85 31.90
N LYS A 283 -6.81 4.31 31.29
CA LYS A 283 -7.18 3.87 29.94
C LYS A 283 -6.13 4.23 28.91
N PHE A 284 -5.52 5.40 29.01
CA PHE A 284 -4.41 5.78 28.16
C PHE A 284 -3.20 4.86 28.39
N VAL A 285 -2.80 4.64 29.65
CA VAL A 285 -1.68 3.75 30.00
C VAL A 285 -1.92 2.32 29.50
N ASP A 286 -3.11 1.76 29.75
CA ASP A 286 -3.53 0.45 29.28
C ASP A 286 -3.42 0.35 27.76
N TYR A 287 -3.87 1.40 27.06
CA TYR A 287 -3.88 1.42 25.61
C TYR A 287 -2.45 1.46 25.05
N VAL A 288 -1.60 2.40 25.48
CA VAL A 288 -0.21 2.54 24.97
C VAL A 288 0.75 1.45 25.46
N SER A 289 0.30 0.64 26.42
CA SER A 289 1.03 -0.54 26.93
C SER A 289 0.46 -1.85 26.40
N SER A 290 -0.58 -1.82 25.57
CA SER A 290 -1.19 -3.03 25.01
C SER A 290 -0.29 -3.66 23.94
N ASP A 291 -0.35 -4.99 23.80
CA ASP A 291 0.40 -5.74 22.78
C ASP A 291 0.04 -5.32 21.35
N SER A 292 -1.13 -4.72 21.16
CA SER A 292 -1.62 -4.21 19.87
C SER A 292 -1.26 -2.75 19.58
N TYR A 293 -0.65 -2.06 20.54
CA TYR A 293 -0.28 -0.67 20.36
C TYR A 293 0.96 -0.55 19.49
N ILE A 294 0.84 0.23 18.42
CA ILE A 294 1.95 0.53 17.53
C ILE A 294 2.52 1.89 17.93
N PRO A 295 3.77 1.96 18.39
CA PRO A 295 4.35 3.22 18.85
C PRO A 295 4.44 4.25 17.73
N GLY A 296 3.99 5.46 18.02
CA GLY A 296 4.03 6.60 17.10
C GLY A 296 3.69 7.90 17.84
N PRO A 297 3.65 9.06 17.16
CA PRO A 297 3.33 10.32 17.81
C PRO A 297 1.96 10.28 18.48
N THR A 298 1.90 10.56 19.80
CA THR A 298 0.62 10.70 20.51
C THR A 298 0.02 12.10 20.39
N GLY A 299 0.74 13.04 19.76
CA GLY A 299 0.53 14.47 19.91
C GLY A 299 0.71 14.94 21.35
N ILE A 300 0.04 16.04 21.70
CA ILE A 300 0.05 16.61 23.05
C ILE A 300 -1.08 15.97 23.87
N VAL A 301 -0.73 15.29 24.96
CA VAL A 301 -1.70 14.56 25.80
C VAL A 301 -1.98 15.37 27.06
N MET A 302 -3.17 15.99 27.15
CA MET A 302 -3.55 16.87 28.26
C MET A 302 -4.26 16.07 29.37
N MET A 303 -3.67 16.01 30.56
CA MET A 303 -4.11 15.15 31.67
C MET A 303 -4.55 15.95 32.90
N ASP A 304 -5.43 15.35 33.70
CA ASP A 304 -5.74 15.79 35.06
C ASP A 304 -4.99 14.91 36.09
N TRP A 305 -4.70 15.49 37.25
CA TRP A 305 -4.10 14.84 38.42
C TRP A 305 -2.76 14.15 38.15
N VAL A 306 -1.85 14.81 37.43
CA VAL A 306 -0.51 14.27 37.16
C VAL A 306 0.34 14.16 38.43
N GLY A 307 1.26 13.19 38.45
CA GLY A 307 2.14 12.94 39.60
C GLY A 307 1.45 12.33 40.82
N ILE A 308 0.21 11.86 40.66
CA ILE A 308 -0.58 11.19 41.69
C ILE A 308 -0.83 9.74 41.26
N ASP A 309 -0.35 8.79 42.04
CA ASP A 309 -0.44 7.36 41.71
C ASP A 309 -1.89 6.85 41.75
N ASP A 310 -2.70 7.33 42.71
CA ASP A 310 -4.13 6.96 42.84
C ASP A 310 -4.98 7.29 41.60
N THR A 311 -4.51 8.22 40.77
CA THR A 311 -5.16 8.64 39.52
C THR A 311 -4.42 8.16 38.29
N ASN A 312 -3.41 7.30 38.46
CA ASN A 312 -2.49 6.87 37.40
C ASN A 312 -1.80 8.04 36.68
N GLY A 313 -1.79 9.23 37.29
CA GLY A 313 -1.28 10.43 36.64
C GLY A 313 0.23 10.45 36.50
N ASN A 314 0.96 9.74 37.37
CA ASN A 314 2.39 9.52 37.21
C ASN A 314 2.67 8.51 36.07
N ALA A 315 1.91 7.41 36.04
CA ALA A 315 2.04 6.38 35.02
C ALA A 315 1.72 6.91 33.62
N SER A 316 0.70 7.74 33.47
CA SER A 316 0.35 8.32 32.16
C SER A 316 1.41 9.30 31.67
N VAL A 317 2.02 10.11 32.54
CA VAL A 317 3.14 10.98 32.16
C VAL A 317 4.33 10.16 31.67
N ASN A 318 4.73 9.13 32.43
CA ASN A 318 5.83 8.26 32.02
C ASN A 318 5.52 7.55 30.70
N ALA A 319 4.29 7.07 30.52
CA ALA A 319 3.87 6.39 29.30
C ALA A 319 3.97 7.30 28.05
N VAL A 320 3.61 8.59 28.16
CA VAL A 320 3.80 9.55 27.06
C VAL A 320 5.28 9.80 26.77
N ILE A 321 6.10 10.01 27.81
CA ILE A 321 7.54 10.28 27.66
C ILE A 321 8.26 9.08 27.05
N GLU A 322 8.08 7.90 27.64
CA GLU A 322 8.71 6.65 27.20
C GLU A 322 8.30 6.28 25.78
N ASN A 323 7.09 6.65 25.35
CA ASN A 323 6.63 6.39 24.00
C ASN A 323 7.54 7.01 22.94
N ASN A 324 8.05 8.24 23.14
CA ASN A 324 8.98 8.89 22.19
C ASN A 324 10.15 7.97 21.84
N PHE A 325 10.73 7.32 22.83
CA PHE A 325 11.92 6.50 22.65
C PHE A 325 11.66 5.14 22.00
N LYS A 326 10.38 4.82 21.69
CA LYS A 326 10.00 3.64 20.92
C LYS A 326 9.96 3.88 19.42
N TYR A 327 9.71 5.12 18.96
CA TYR A 327 9.49 5.42 17.54
C TYR A 327 10.29 6.63 17.02
N ILE A 328 10.74 7.57 17.85
CA ILE A 328 11.26 8.85 17.33
C ILE A 328 12.54 8.72 16.50
N ASN A 329 13.34 7.69 16.78
CA ASN A 329 14.52 7.36 15.98
C ASN A 329 14.17 6.64 14.66
N SER A 330 12.95 6.12 14.53
CA SER A 330 12.43 5.48 13.31
C SER A 330 11.54 6.40 12.46
N ILE A 331 11.21 7.61 12.92
CA ILE A 331 10.42 8.57 12.11
C ILE A 331 11.15 9.01 10.84
N ASN A 332 12.48 8.92 10.82
CA ASN A 332 13.29 9.12 9.60
C ASN A 332 13.46 7.84 8.77
N SER A 333 12.77 6.74 9.13
CA SER A 333 12.74 5.46 8.43
C SER A 333 11.31 4.92 8.35
N THR A 334 10.56 5.38 7.34
CA THR A 334 9.45 4.73 6.59
C THR A 334 8.39 3.78 7.21
N ASP A 335 8.43 3.34 8.47
CA ASP A 335 7.54 2.27 8.98
C ASP A 335 6.83 2.69 10.29
N LEU A 336 5.49 2.56 10.38
CA LEU A 336 4.66 2.12 11.55
C LEU A 336 3.11 2.31 11.36
N VAL A 337 2.32 1.28 11.75
CA VAL A 337 0.95 0.84 11.29
C VAL A 337 -0.19 0.89 12.37
N ALA A 338 -1.41 0.38 12.08
CA ALA A 338 -2.73 0.57 12.73
C ALA A 338 -3.47 -0.63 13.43
N ALA A 339 -4.58 -0.39 14.21
CA ALA A 339 -5.26 -1.25 15.25
C ALA A 339 -6.85 -1.22 15.31
N THR A 340 -7.57 -2.22 15.96
CA THR A 340 -9.03 -2.69 15.82
C THR A 340 -10.25 -2.12 16.57
N GLY A 341 -11.45 -2.25 15.94
CA GLY A 341 -12.76 -2.62 16.51
C GLY A 341 -13.67 -3.50 15.60
N ASP A 342 -14.35 -4.50 16.18
CA ASP A 342 -15.09 -5.61 15.54
C ASP A 342 -16.49 -5.30 14.96
N ASN A 343 -16.65 -5.43 13.63
CA ASN A 343 -17.48 -6.41 12.88
C ASN A 343 -17.58 -5.87 11.43
N PRO A 344 -17.09 -6.59 10.40
CA PRO A 344 -16.60 -5.96 9.18
C PRO A 344 -17.73 -5.44 8.28
N GLN A 345 -17.85 -4.12 8.14
CA GLN A 345 -18.42 -3.55 6.91
C GLN A 345 -17.25 -3.14 6.02
N PHE A 346 -17.17 -3.73 4.82
CA PHE A 346 -16.27 -3.28 3.76
C PHE A 346 -16.58 -1.80 3.48
N ARG A 347 -15.65 -0.91 3.81
CA ARG A 347 -15.85 0.55 3.69
C ARG A 347 -14.86 1.10 2.68
N LEU A 348 -15.40 1.54 1.55
CA LEU A 348 -14.67 2.30 0.56
C LEU A 348 -14.90 3.80 0.75
N ASP A 349 -13.82 4.56 0.88
CA ASP A 349 -13.86 6.02 0.96
C ASP A 349 -13.34 6.65 -0.35
N LYS A 350 -13.95 7.76 -0.80
CA LYS A 350 -13.76 8.33 -2.15
C LYS A 350 -12.77 9.50 -2.16
N ALA A 351 -11.80 9.48 -3.08
CA ALA A 351 -10.92 10.62 -3.39
C ALA A 351 -11.18 11.17 -4.80
N TRP A 352 -11.05 12.50 -4.99
CA TRP A 352 -11.29 13.20 -6.26
C TRP A 352 -10.03 13.87 -6.81
N LEU A 353 -9.85 13.80 -8.12
CA LEU A 353 -8.79 14.46 -8.88
C LEU A 353 -9.38 15.60 -9.72
N GLN A 354 -9.69 16.74 -9.11
CA GLN A 354 -10.13 17.93 -9.84
C GLN A 354 -9.13 19.09 -9.66
N GLY A 355 -8.56 19.55 -10.78
CA GLY A 355 -8.01 20.90 -10.92
C GLY A 355 -8.95 21.72 -11.80
N GLU A 356 -9.19 22.98 -11.44
CA GLU A 356 -10.09 23.85 -12.22
C GLU A 356 -9.56 24.04 -13.65
N GLY A 357 -10.37 23.73 -14.66
CA GLY A 357 -10.21 24.28 -16.02
C GLY A 357 -9.95 23.32 -17.20
N MET A 358 -9.64 22.03 -16.98
CA MET A 358 -9.49 21.05 -18.09
C MET A 358 -9.95 19.65 -17.67
N TYR A 359 -10.85 19.06 -18.48
CA TYR A 359 -11.44 17.75 -18.24
C TYR A 359 -10.86 16.74 -19.26
N TYR A 360 -10.11 15.77 -18.74
CA TYR A 360 -9.59 14.64 -19.51
C TYR A 360 -10.36 13.39 -19.11
N ASN A 361 -10.96 12.72 -20.08
CA ASN A 361 -11.72 11.49 -19.90
C ASN A 361 -10.78 10.30 -20.15
N CYS A 362 -10.72 9.32 -19.23
CA CYS A 362 -10.09 8.03 -19.51
C CYS A 362 -10.98 7.26 -20.50
N GLY A 363 -10.89 7.62 -21.78
CA GLY A 363 -11.47 6.93 -22.93
C GLY A 363 -12.95 6.60 -22.72
N GLY A 364 -13.82 7.54 -23.08
CA GLY A 364 -15.26 7.49 -22.81
C GLY A 364 -15.87 6.10 -22.83
N ASP A 365 -16.70 5.80 -21.84
CA ASP A 365 -17.43 4.55 -21.60
C ASP A 365 -16.66 3.23 -21.85
N LYS A 366 -15.33 3.12 -21.98
CA LYS A 366 -14.70 1.84 -22.39
C LYS A 366 -13.27 1.57 -21.93
N ALA A 367 -12.50 2.55 -21.44
CA ALA A 367 -11.10 2.33 -21.04
C ALA A 367 -10.93 2.15 -19.51
N LEU A 368 -10.13 1.16 -19.11
CA LEU A 368 -9.70 0.96 -17.72
C LEU A 368 -8.34 1.61 -17.48
N PRO A 369 -8.14 2.36 -16.37
CA PRO A 369 -6.82 2.80 -15.97
C PRO A 369 -5.88 1.61 -15.75
N ILE A 370 -4.63 1.81 -16.13
CA ILE A 370 -3.52 0.92 -15.84
C ILE A 370 -2.91 1.32 -14.50
N ILE A 371 -2.58 0.37 -13.63
CA ILE A 371 -1.95 0.64 -12.33
C ILE A 371 -0.63 -0.12 -12.24
N ALA A 372 0.47 0.61 -12.01
CA ALA A 372 1.81 0.09 -11.79
C ALA A 372 2.69 1.18 -11.18
N ASP A 373 3.80 0.79 -10.58
CA ASP A 373 4.89 1.69 -10.17
C ASP A 373 5.75 1.99 -11.42
N PHE A 374 5.38 3.04 -12.16
CA PHE A 374 6.01 3.37 -13.44
C PHE A 374 7.32 4.14 -13.26
N ASP A 375 7.43 4.95 -12.19
CA ASP A 375 8.62 5.73 -11.89
C ASP A 375 9.58 5.07 -10.88
N GLY A 376 9.20 3.90 -10.35
CA GLY A 376 10.03 3.09 -9.46
C GLY A 376 10.16 3.69 -8.06
N ASP A 377 9.28 4.61 -7.66
CA ASP A 377 9.30 5.24 -6.34
C ASP A 377 8.66 4.40 -5.23
N GLY A 378 8.14 3.22 -5.60
CA GLY A 378 7.48 2.30 -4.70
C GLY A 378 6.02 2.64 -4.44
N ARG A 379 5.40 3.54 -5.20
CA ARG A 379 3.96 3.84 -5.13
C ARG A 379 3.28 3.47 -6.44
N MET A 380 2.01 3.11 -6.33
CA MET A 380 1.23 2.74 -7.51
C MET A 380 0.76 4.02 -8.23
N ASP A 381 1.29 4.22 -9.44
CA ASP A 381 0.87 5.23 -10.40
C ASP A 381 -0.29 4.70 -11.24
N TYR A 382 -0.89 5.56 -12.06
CA TYR A 382 -1.80 5.08 -13.09
C TYR A 382 -1.68 5.79 -14.43
N TYR A 383 -1.86 5.02 -15.49
CA TYR A 383 -1.96 5.51 -16.86
C TYR A 383 -3.39 5.40 -17.37
N CYS A 384 -3.90 6.48 -17.95
CA CYS A 384 -5.22 6.53 -18.58
C CYS A 384 -5.10 6.78 -20.08
N SER A 385 -5.68 5.88 -20.87
CA SER A 385 -5.90 6.08 -22.30
C SER A 385 -7.19 6.87 -22.54
N GLY A 386 -7.25 7.81 -23.49
CA GLY A 386 -8.49 8.61 -23.63
C GLY A 386 -8.58 9.84 -24.55
N GLN A 387 -9.72 10.55 -24.40
CA GLN A 387 -10.07 11.79 -25.10
C GLN A 387 -10.06 12.97 -24.12
N SER A 388 -9.51 14.09 -24.58
CA SER A 388 -9.64 15.41 -23.95
C SER A 388 -10.71 16.25 -24.62
N TYR A 389 -11.37 17.11 -23.84
CA TYR A 389 -12.14 18.21 -24.38
C TYR A 389 -11.71 19.54 -23.77
N GLU A 390 -11.39 20.49 -24.63
CA GLU A 390 -11.09 21.88 -24.25
C GLU A 390 -12.33 22.74 -24.52
N HIS A 391 -12.81 23.46 -23.49
CA HIS A 391 -13.87 24.46 -23.63
C HIS A 391 -13.25 25.85 -23.70
N ASP A 392 -13.11 26.40 -24.91
CA ASP A 392 -12.44 27.70 -25.15
C ASP A 392 -13.29 28.93 -24.79
N GLY A 393 -14.37 28.73 -24.02
CA GLY A 393 -15.35 29.75 -23.68
C GLY A 393 -16.44 29.97 -24.74
N SER A 394 -16.37 29.29 -25.90
CA SER A 394 -17.40 29.40 -26.94
C SER A 394 -17.73 28.11 -27.69
N ASN A 395 -16.80 27.15 -27.77
CA ASN A 395 -17.01 25.84 -28.38
C ASN A 395 -16.30 24.72 -27.59
N TRP A 396 -16.80 23.50 -27.76
CA TRP A 396 -16.16 22.27 -27.29
C TRP A 396 -15.22 21.76 -28.39
N ASN A 397 -13.92 21.73 -28.13
CA ASN A 397 -12.91 21.16 -29.02
C ASN A 397 -12.48 19.77 -28.51
N TRP A 398 -12.70 18.75 -29.33
CA TRP A 398 -12.30 17.37 -29.05
C TRP A 398 -10.84 17.15 -29.46
N GLY A 399 -10.00 16.64 -28.56
CA GLY A 399 -8.61 16.27 -28.84
C GLY A 399 -8.24 14.91 -28.23
N ASP A 400 -7.43 14.10 -28.91
CA ASP A 400 -6.96 12.82 -28.37
C ASP A 400 -5.91 13.07 -27.28
N ALA A 401 -6.10 12.55 -26.07
CA ALA A 401 -5.14 12.74 -24.98
C ALA A 401 -5.20 11.59 -23.97
N SER A 402 -4.08 10.87 -23.88
CA SER A 402 -3.78 9.99 -22.75
C SER A 402 -2.97 10.78 -21.72
N TYR A 403 -2.98 10.31 -20.47
CA TYR A 403 -2.21 10.94 -19.40
C TYR A 403 -1.67 9.90 -18.42
N MET A 404 -0.52 10.24 -17.82
CA MET A 404 0.12 9.50 -16.76
C MET A 404 -0.06 10.27 -15.47
N ALA A 405 -0.44 9.59 -14.39
CA ALA A 405 -0.62 10.19 -13.08
C ALA A 405 0.27 9.51 -12.07
N PHE A 406 1.28 10.24 -11.60
CA PHE A 406 2.24 9.76 -10.63
C PHE A 406 1.73 9.99 -9.22
N ASN A 407 1.81 8.96 -8.38
CA ASN A 407 1.32 8.99 -7.01
C ASN A 407 2.33 9.70 -6.10
N LYS A 408 2.06 10.96 -5.77
CA LYS A 408 2.92 11.74 -4.88
C LYS A 408 2.51 11.60 -3.40
N GLY A 409 1.63 10.65 -3.11
CA GLY A 409 1.14 10.30 -1.78
C GLY A 409 0.02 11.23 -1.34
N PHE A 410 -0.85 10.74 -0.45
CA PHE A 410 -2.05 11.44 0.05
C PHE A 410 -1.79 12.73 0.85
N GLY A 411 -0.52 13.11 0.99
CA GLY A 411 -0.08 14.39 1.53
C GLY A 411 0.17 15.49 0.48
N HIS A 412 0.36 15.14 -0.79
CA HIS A 412 0.40 16.11 -1.88
C HIS A 412 -0.98 16.80 -2.02
N PRO A 413 -1.10 18.11 -2.36
CA PRO A 413 -2.38 18.83 -2.40
C PRO A 413 -3.46 18.18 -3.26
N TYR A 414 -3.06 17.33 -4.21
CA TYR A 414 -3.92 16.61 -5.13
C TYR A 414 -3.77 15.08 -5.06
N GLY A 415 -2.91 14.54 -4.18
CA GLY A 415 -2.55 13.10 -4.09
C GLY A 415 -1.71 12.57 -5.25
N PHE A 416 -1.99 13.04 -6.47
CA PHE A 416 -1.31 12.66 -7.70
C PHE A 416 -0.82 13.88 -8.48
N GLU A 417 0.18 13.67 -9.33
CA GLU A 417 0.59 14.62 -10.36
C GLU A 417 0.38 14.01 -11.75
N ALA A 418 -0.53 14.59 -12.52
CA ALA A 418 -0.86 14.12 -13.86
C ALA A 418 -0.15 14.93 -14.96
N TYR A 419 0.40 14.23 -15.94
CA TYR A 419 1.06 14.77 -17.13
C TYR A 419 0.33 14.25 -18.37
N ASP A 420 0.01 15.16 -19.30
CA ASP A 420 -0.58 14.75 -20.59
C ASP A 420 0.49 14.21 -21.55
N ASN A 421 0.04 13.74 -22.71
CA ASN A 421 0.90 13.18 -23.76
C ASN A 421 1.98 14.12 -24.31
N SER A 422 1.88 15.43 -24.09
CA SER A 422 2.91 16.41 -24.46
C SER A 422 3.98 16.61 -23.39
N GLY A 423 3.86 15.87 -22.27
CA GLY A 423 4.72 16.02 -21.09
C GLY A 423 4.39 17.24 -20.24
N VAL A 424 3.24 17.89 -20.48
CA VAL A 424 2.81 19.08 -19.74
C VAL A 424 1.99 18.68 -18.53
N LYS A 425 2.31 19.27 -17.37
CA LYS A 425 1.58 19.05 -16.11
C LYS A 425 0.14 19.55 -16.22
N ARG A 426 -0.82 18.80 -15.68
CA ARG A 426 -2.24 19.16 -15.70
C ARG A 426 -2.48 20.53 -15.05
N GLY A 427 -3.11 21.43 -15.79
CA GLY A 427 -3.41 22.81 -15.36
C GLY A 427 -2.42 23.87 -15.86
N GLU A 428 -1.36 23.48 -16.56
CA GLU A 428 -0.41 24.40 -17.19
C GLU A 428 -0.74 24.64 -18.68
N ALA A 429 -0.33 25.81 -19.19
CA ALA A 429 -0.58 26.18 -20.58
C ALA A 429 0.27 25.34 -21.54
N ARG A 430 -0.39 24.76 -22.55
CA ARG A 430 0.27 24.02 -23.63
C ARG A 430 1.21 24.93 -24.42
N VAL A 431 2.46 24.50 -24.58
CA VAL A 431 3.36 25.06 -25.59
C VAL A 431 3.15 24.25 -26.87
N ALA A 432 2.77 24.91 -27.97
CA ALA A 432 2.21 24.24 -29.14
C ALA A 432 3.24 23.56 -30.08
N ASP A 433 4.52 23.46 -29.70
CA ASP A 433 5.60 23.15 -30.65
C ASP A 433 6.47 21.92 -30.29
N ASN A 434 6.17 21.19 -29.23
CA ASN A 434 6.92 20.01 -28.80
C ASN A 434 6.29 18.72 -29.39
N ASN A 435 6.68 18.41 -30.63
CA ASN A 435 6.46 17.11 -31.30
C ASN A 435 7.29 15.96 -30.69
N GLU A 436 7.62 16.01 -29.40
CA GLU A 436 8.36 14.94 -28.76
C GLU A 436 7.37 14.02 -28.03
N ASP A 437 7.39 12.74 -28.40
CA ASP A 437 6.44 11.72 -27.96
C ASP A 437 6.69 11.32 -26.49
N TYR A 438 5.94 11.88 -25.55
CA TYR A 438 6.12 11.57 -24.12
C TYR A 438 5.20 10.44 -23.63
N LEU A 439 3.91 10.38 -24.03
CA LEU A 439 3.02 9.27 -23.68
C LEU A 439 2.29 8.69 -24.90
N PRO A 440 2.06 7.37 -24.92
CA PRO A 440 1.28 6.76 -25.99
C PRO A 440 -0.14 7.30 -26.01
N ILE A 441 -0.67 7.53 -27.23
CA ILE A 441 -2.07 7.94 -27.41
C ILE A 441 -2.83 6.71 -27.90
N VAL A 442 -3.67 6.16 -27.03
CA VAL A 442 -4.49 4.98 -27.37
C VAL A 442 -5.96 5.28 -27.05
N TYR A 443 -6.87 4.82 -27.90
CA TYR A 443 -8.31 5.03 -27.74
C TYR A 443 -8.98 3.78 -27.19
N GLY A 444 -9.79 3.92 -26.13
CA GLY A 444 -10.54 2.80 -25.56
C GLY A 444 -9.66 1.62 -25.11
N ALA A 445 -8.39 1.88 -24.79
CA ALA A 445 -7.43 0.80 -24.58
C ALA A 445 -7.69 0.14 -23.23
N GLN A 446 -7.67 -1.20 -23.22
CA GLN A 446 -7.70 -1.99 -21.99
C GLN A 446 -6.42 -2.81 -21.89
N VAL A 447 -5.90 -2.98 -20.67
CA VAL A 447 -4.63 -3.69 -20.42
C VAL A 447 -4.80 -4.59 -19.22
N ARG A 448 -4.19 -5.78 -19.31
CA ARG A 448 -4.07 -6.71 -18.18
C ARG A 448 -2.67 -7.24 -17.93
N ALA A 449 -1.73 -6.94 -18.82
CA ALA A 449 -0.46 -7.64 -18.82
C ALA A 449 0.69 -6.66 -18.58
N PHE A 450 1.24 -6.76 -17.38
CA PHE A 450 2.40 -6.04 -16.90
C PHE A 450 3.56 -7.00 -16.80
N ALA A 451 4.65 -6.67 -17.46
CA ALA A 451 5.85 -7.47 -17.44
C ALA A 451 7.05 -6.55 -17.59
N ASP A 452 8.22 -7.05 -17.24
CA ASP A 452 9.47 -6.43 -17.65
C ASP A 452 9.93 -7.18 -18.90
N LEU A 453 9.52 -6.71 -20.09
CA LEU A 453 9.68 -7.47 -21.33
C LEU A 453 11.12 -7.48 -21.80
N ASN A 454 11.87 -6.43 -21.48
CA ASN A 454 13.28 -6.29 -21.84
C ASN A 454 14.24 -6.64 -20.68
N GLN A 455 13.70 -6.96 -19.50
CA GLN A 455 14.42 -7.34 -18.28
C GLN A 455 15.37 -6.21 -17.81
N ASP A 456 14.89 -4.96 -17.84
CA ASP A 456 15.64 -3.77 -17.41
C ASP A 456 15.29 -3.26 -16.00
N GLY A 457 14.29 -3.88 -15.35
CA GLY A 457 13.80 -3.58 -14.02
C GLY A 457 12.63 -2.60 -13.98
N ALA A 458 12.16 -2.08 -15.13
CA ALA A 458 10.99 -1.24 -15.26
C ALA A 458 9.73 -2.05 -15.62
N VAL A 459 8.56 -1.52 -15.27
CA VAL A 459 7.29 -2.12 -15.70
C VAL A 459 6.96 -1.66 -17.11
N ASP A 460 6.89 -2.61 -18.03
CA ASP A 460 6.36 -2.45 -19.38
C ASP A 460 4.88 -2.87 -19.43
N PHE A 461 4.19 -2.45 -20.49
CA PHE A 461 2.79 -2.81 -20.66
C PHE A 461 2.37 -2.95 -22.12
N LEU A 462 1.36 -3.78 -22.35
CA LEU A 462 0.71 -3.95 -23.65
C LEU A 462 -0.67 -3.29 -23.65
N THR A 463 -0.96 -2.48 -24.65
CA THR A 463 -2.28 -1.91 -24.89
C THR A 463 -3.08 -2.72 -25.90
N TRP A 464 -4.38 -2.89 -25.61
CA TRP A 464 -5.34 -3.48 -26.54
C TRP A 464 -6.41 -2.45 -26.94
N ASP A 465 -6.54 -2.11 -28.24
CA ASP A 465 -7.55 -1.17 -28.75
C ASP A 465 -8.88 -1.89 -29.06
N CYS A 466 -10.01 -1.34 -28.60
CA CYS A 466 -11.33 -1.93 -28.76
C CYS A 466 -12.31 -1.14 -29.64
N ASP A 467 -11.97 0.03 -30.19
CA ASP A 467 -12.93 0.86 -30.93
C ASP A 467 -12.32 1.59 -32.14
N THR A 468 -12.88 1.35 -33.33
CA THR A 468 -12.45 1.98 -34.58
C THR A 468 -12.92 3.44 -34.74
N HIS A 469 -13.79 3.96 -33.85
CA HIS A 469 -14.46 5.25 -34.00
C HIS A 469 -14.07 6.26 -32.90
N GLY A 470 -12.96 6.96 -33.10
CA GLY A 470 -12.83 8.29 -32.52
C GLY A 470 -13.92 9.19 -33.11
N TRP A 471 -14.78 9.79 -32.28
CA TRP A 471 -15.76 10.80 -32.73
C TRP A 471 -15.04 12.09 -33.10
N GLY A 472 -14.36 12.12 -34.25
CA GLY A 472 -13.61 13.29 -34.69
C GLY A 472 -12.91 13.11 -36.03
N THR A 473 -12.83 14.20 -36.79
CA THR A 473 -12.19 14.29 -38.11
C THR A 473 -10.64 14.29 -38.07
N TYR A 474 -10.02 14.04 -36.92
CA TYR A 474 -8.56 13.99 -36.79
C TYR A 474 -8.02 12.67 -37.34
N LYS A 475 -7.65 12.70 -38.62
CA LYS A 475 -6.81 11.67 -39.24
C LYS A 475 -5.45 11.65 -38.53
N LYS A 476 -5.21 10.56 -37.79
CA LYS A 476 -3.97 10.13 -37.12
C LYS A 476 -2.69 10.54 -37.86
N TYR A 477 -1.94 11.47 -37.24
CA TYR A 477 -0.49 11.60 -37.40
C TYR A 477 0.12 11.38 -36.00
N THR A 478 0.04 10.16 -35.47
CA THR A 478 1.04 9.75 -34.49
C THR A 478 2.30 9.36 -35.26
N VAL A 479 3.48 9.53 -34.66
CA VAL A 479 4.74 9.05 -35.26
C VAL A 479 4.77 7.51 -35.36
N TYR A 480 3.78 6.86 -34.74
CA TYR A 480 3.64 5.43 -34.49
C TYR A 480 2.65 4.67 -35.40
N GLY A 481 1.84 5.35 -36.24
CA GLY A 481 0.86 4.69 -37.13
C GLY A 481 -0.53 4.44 -36.50
N ASP A 482 -1.36 3.61 -37.15
CA ASP A 482 -2.72 3.26 -36.67
C ASP A 482 -2.62 2.53 -35.30
N PRO A 483 -3.32 2.92 -34.23
CA PRO A 483 -3.05 2.52 -32.83
C PRO A 483 -3.52 1.10 -32.47
N ASN A 484 -3.65 0.17 -33.43
CA ASN A 484 -4.13 -1.17 -33.11
C ASN A 484 -3.03 -1.97 -32.39
N ASN A 485 -3.28 -2.32 -31.11
CA ASN A 485 -2.51 -3.19 -30.22
C ASN A 485 -0.98 -2.91 -30.16
N GLN A 486 -0.49 -2.30 -29.07
CA GLN A 486 0.90 -1.85 -28.97
C GLN A 486 1.57 -2.27 -27.67
N VAL A 487 2.82 -2.71 -27.75
CA VAL A 487 3.70 -2.96 -26.60
C VAL A 487 4.55 -1.72 -26.35
N PHE A 488 4.55 -1.26 -25.10
CA PHE A 488 5.31 -0.09 -24.66
C PHE A 488 6.36 -0.50 -23.64
N ILE A 489 7.60 -0.17 -23.97
CA ILE A 489 8.76 -0.31 -23.10
C ILE A 489 8.95 0.99 -22.34
N ASN A 490 8.89 0.91 -21.02
CA ASN A 490 9.11 2.03 -20.11
C ASN A 490 10.62 2.33 -20.02
N ASN A 491 10.99 3.61 -19.94
CA ASN A 491 12.38 4.01 -19.72
C ASN A 491 12.82 3.95 -18.25
N GLY A 492 11.92 3.53 -17.35
CA GLY A 492 12.18 3.30 -15.93
C GLY A 492 11.85 4.47 -15.01
N ASP A 493 11.44 5.63 -15.55
CA ASP A 493 10.93 6.78 -14.78
C ASP A 493 9.49 7.17 -15.16
N GLY A 494 8.84 6.38 -16.02
CA GLY A 494 7.46 6.58 -16.46
C GLY A 494 7.23 7.79 -17.37
N THR A 495 8.27 8.57 -17.69
CA THR A 495 8.13 9.79 -18.50
C THR A 495 8.17 9.54 -19.99
N ARG A 496 8.68 8.37 -20.43
CA ARG A 496 8.81 8.02 -21.85
C ARG A 496 8.56 6.54 -22.10
N PHE A 497 7.90 6.28 -23.22
CA PHE A 497 7.64 4.93 -23.69
C PHE A 497 8.15 4.75 -25.10
N SER A 498 8.73 3.58 -25.38
CA SER A 498 9.18 3.22 -26.72
C SER A 498 8.46 1.96 -27.21
N GLN A 499 8.23 1.87 -28.52
CA GLN A 499 7.70 0.64 -29.11
C GLN A 499 8.80 -0.40 -29.28
N ILE A 500 8.44 -1.66 -29.06
CA ILE A 500 9.32 -2.79 -29.36
C ILE A 500 9.41 -3.03 -30.88
N ASN A 501 10.62 -3.33 -31.38
CA ASN A 501 10.86 -3.53 -32.81
C ASN A 501 10.56 -4.97 -33.24
N GLY A 502 9.55 -5.19 -34.08
CA GLY A 502 9.26 -6.53 -34.63
C GLY A 502 8.19 -7.33 -33.91
N TYR A 503 7.57 -6.79 -32.85
CA TYR A 503 6.18 -7.12 -32.55
C TYR A 503 5.31 -6.59 -33.70
N PRO A 504 4.29 -7.32 -34.18
CA PRO A 504 3.41 -6.81 -35.21
C PRO A 504 2.50 -5.71 -34.63
N ASN A 505 3.05 -4.52 -34.39
CA ASN A 505 2.26 -3.32 -34.15
C ASN A 505 1.31 -3.18 -35.34
N ASN A 506 0.02 -2.97 -35.09
CA ASN A 506 -1.07 -2.98 -36.08
C ASN A 506 -1.68 -4.36 -36.40
N ILE A 507 -1.74 -5.29 -35.43
CA ILE A 507 -2.63 -6.46 -35.57
C ILE A 507 -4.07 -5.93 -35.69
N GLY A 508 -4.72 -6.17 -36.83
CA GLY A 508 -6.02 -5.60 -37.16
C GLY A 508 -7.09 -5.88 -36.11
N ASN A 509 -7.82 -4.84 -35.72
CA ASN A 509 -8.95 -4.98 -34.82
C ASN A 509 -10.17 -5.58 -35.54
N ASN A 510 -11.04 -6.18 -34.74
CA ASN A 510 -12.38 -6.65 -35.09
C ASN A 510 -13.20 -5.44 -35.61
N LYS A 511 -13.55 -5.41 -36.90
CA LYS A 511 -14.39 -4.34 -37.50
C LYS A 511 -15.86 -4.36 -37.03
N HIS A 512 -16.18 -5.09 -35.98
CA HIS A 512 -17.55 -5.33 -35.54
C HIS A 512 -17.85 -4.45 -34.33
N GLY A 513 -18.94 -3.68 -34.42
CA GLY A 513 -19.47 -2.82 -33.35
C GLY A 513 -20.02 -3.59 -32.14
N ASP A 514 -19.28 -4.60 -31.69
CA ASP A 514 -19.63 -5.47 -30.59
C ASP A 514 -19.13 -4.90 -29.27
N TRP A 515 -20.08 -4.77 -28.34
CA TRP A 515 -19.93 -4.29 -26.96
C TRP A 515 -19.13 -5.24 -26.04
N GLY A 516 -18.38 -6.19 -26.62
CA GLY A 516 -17.87 -7.38 -25.94
C GLY A 516 -16.36 -7.47 -25.78
N CYS A 517 -15.56 -6.56 -26.34
CA CYS A 517 -14.10 -6.59 -26.24
C CYS A 517 -13.54 -6.15 -24.87
N SER A 518 -14.43 -5.87 -23.89
CA SER A 518 -14.18 -4.86 -22.85
C SER A 518 -14.26 -5.33 -21.38
N LEU A 519 -14.16 -6.63 -21.10
CA LEU A 519 -14.68 -7.16 -19.83
C LEU A 519 -13.67 -8.03 -19.05
N PRO A 520 -13.15 -7.56 -17.90
CA PRO A 520 -12.50 -8.40 -16.90
C PRO A 520 -13.33 -9.66 -16.60
N GLY A 521 -12.73 -10.84 -16.70
CA GLY A 521 -13.44 -12.13 -16.56
C GLY A 521 -14.11 -12.70 -17.81
N LYS A 522 -14.72 -11.90 -18.69
CA LYS A 522 -15.61 -12.43 -19.75
C LYS A 522 -14.88 -12.99 -20.98
N TYR A 523 -13.81 -12.34 -21.44
CA TYR A 523 -12.93 -12.87 -22.51
C TYR A 523 -11.47 -12.55 -22.20
N HIS A 524 -10.76 -13.44 -21.52
CA HIS A 524 -9.33 -13.30 -21.31
C HIS A 524 -8.62 -13.62 -22.64
N ARG A 525 -8.19 -12.60 -23.37
CA ARG A 525 -7.63 -12.74 -24.73
C ARG A 525 -6.12 -12.51 -24.80
N LEU A 526 -5.52 -12.21 -23.66
CA LEU A 526 -4.12 -11.88 -23.49
C LEU A 526 -3.65 -12.56 -22.21
N SER A 527 -2.46 -13.18 -22.22
CA SER A 527 -1.80 -13.68 -21.02
C SER A 527 -0.29 -13.65 -21.21
N ILE A 528 0.47 -13.51 -20.12
CA ILE A 528 1.94 -13.46 -20.12
C ILE A 528 2.52 -14.55 -19.23
N ALA A 529 3.50 -15.27 -19.76
CA ALA A 529 4.34 -16.21 -19.02
C ALA A 529 5.66 -16.44 -19.78
N ASP A 530 6.71 -16.88 -19.10
CA ASP A 530 7.92 -17.41 -19.74
C ASP A 530 7.67 -18.87 -20.16
N VAL A 531 7.32 -19.06 -21.43
CA VAL A 531 6.81 -20.33 -21.97
C VAL A 531 7.92 -21.33 -22.27
N ASN A 532 9.16 -20.86 -22.40
CA ASN A 532 10.30 -21.68 -22.84
C ASN A 532 11.42 -21.74 -21.78
N GLY A 533 11.28 -21.03 -20.66
CA GLY A 533 12.22 -21.00 -19.55
C GLY A 533 13.49 -20.21 -19.82
N ASP A 534 13.50 -19.30 -20.80
CA ASP A 534 14.66 -18.47 -21.17
C ASP A 534 14.78 -17.18 -20.35
N GLY A 535 13.79 -16.89 -19.51
CA GLY A 535 13.76 -15.73 -18.63
C GLY A 535 13.13 -14.48 -19.25
N TYR A 536 12.72 -14.51 -20.51
CA TYR A 536 12.02 -13.41 -21.15
C TYR A 536 10.52 -13.71 -21.24
N PRO A 537 9.64 -12.84 -20.70
CA PRO A 537 8.21 -13.07 -20.74
C PRO A 537 7.67 -13.11 -22.17
N ASP A 538 6.86 -14.12 -22.48
CA ASP A 538 6.18 -14.32 -23.76
C ASP A 538 4.72 -13.87 -23.69
N ILE A 539 4.14 -13.61 -24.87
CA ILE A 539 2.77 -13.07 -24.97
C ILE A 539 1.86 -14.05 -25.71
N LEU A 540 0.82 -14.53 -25.04
CA LEU A 540 -0.27 -15.27 -25.66
C LEU A 540 -1.43 -14.32 -25.97
N MET A 541 -1.90 -14.30 -27.22
CA MET A 541 -2.90 -13.35 -27.67
C MET A 541 -3.84 -13.93 -28.73
N VAL A 542 -5.13 -13.66 -28.62
CA VAL A 542 -6.10 -13.91 -29.70
C VAL A 542 -6.02 -12.77 -30.72
N THR A 543 -5.94 -13.03 -32.03
CA THR A 543 -5.77 -11.98 -33.06
C THR A 543 -6.71 -12.13 -34.26
N ASP A 544 -7.10 -11.01 -34.88
CA ASP A 544 -7.82 -10.97 -36.16
C ASP A 544 -6.94 -10.35 -37.27
N ASN A 545 -7.07 -10.86 -38.48
CA ASN A 545 -6.42 -10.34 -39.68
C ASN A 545 -7.49 -10.18 -40.76
N GLY A 546 -8.19 -9.04 -40.71
CA GLY A 546 -9.31 -8.72 -41.58
C GLY A 546 -8.92 -8.39 -43.03
N THR A 547 -8.39 -9.34 -43.80
CA THR A 547 -8.32 -9.17 -45.27
C THR A 547 -9.65 -9.50 -45.92
N THR A 548 -10.33 -8.48 -46.46
CA THR A 548 -11.42 -8.66 -47.41
C THR A 548 -10.84 -9.12 -48.75
N ASN A 549 -11.45 -10.13 -49.37
CA ASN A 549 -11.10 -10.50 -50.74
C ASN A 549 -11.51 -9.39 -51.73
N GLU A 550 -11.09 -9.54 -53.00
CA GLU A 550 -11.32 -8.61 -54.12
C GLU A 550 -12.79 -8.24 -54.35
N ASN A 551 -13.72 -9.02 -53.78
CA ASN A 551 -15.17 -8.87 -53.91
C ASN A 551 -15.83 -8.23 -52.68
N GLY A 552 -15.05 -7.76 -51.70
CA GLY A 552 -15.57 -7.19 -50.46
C GLY A 552 -16.19 -8.22 -49.51
N GLN A 553 -15.94 -9.52 -49.72
CA GLN A 553 -16.31 -10.59 -48.80
C GLN A 553 -15.11 -10.96 -47.91
N PHE A 554 -15.35 -11.15 -46.62
CA PHE A 554 -14.33 -11.55 -45.66
C PHE A 554 -13.75 -12.93 -46.03
N ALA A 555 -12.43 -13.03 -46.18
CA ALA A 555 -11.76 -14.31 -46.40
C ALA A 555 -11.47 -14.96 -45.03
N TRP A 556 -12.03 -16.15 -44.81
CA TRP A 556 -12.07 -16.83 -43.50
C TRP A 556 -10.87 -17.76 -43.22
N TYR A 557 -9.68 -17.56 -43.80
CA TYR A 557 -8.63 -18.61 -43.71
C TYR A 557 -7.21 -18.13 -43.37
N ASP A 558 -6.62 -18.88 -42.43
CA ASP A 558 -5.21 -19.18 -42.11
C ASP A 558 -4.35 -18.22 -41.27
N ALA A 559 -4.82 -17.06 -40.81
CA ALA A 559 -4.03 -16.18 -39.93
C ALA A 559 -4.74 -15.65 -38.66
N ASN A 560 -5.99 -16.08 -38.43
CA ASN A 560 -6.88 -15.58 -37.36
C ASN A 560 -6.97 -16.61 -36.23
N GLY A 561 -7.02 -16.17 -34.97
CA GLY A 561 -7.12 -17.04 -33.79
C GLY A 561 -6.03 -16.79 -32.74
N THR A 562 -5.75 -17.77 -31.88
CA THR A 562 -4.78 -17.67 -30.79
C THR A 562 -3.35 -17.83 -31.31
N ASN A 563 -2.49 -16.88 -30.94
CA ASN A 563 -1.09 -16.83 -31.31
C ASN A 563 -0.22 -16.58 -30.08
N LEU A 564 0.92 -17.26 -30.06
CA LEU A 564 1.99 -17.09 -29.09
C LEU A 564 3.09 -16.25 -29.73
N TYR A 565 3.53 -15.21 -29.04
CA TYR A 565 4.65 -14.37 -29.41
C TYR A 565 5.78 -14.64 -28.44
N ILE A 566 6.78 -15.39 -28.91
CA ILE A 566 7.94 -15.77 -28.11
C ILE A 566 8.93 -14.60 -28.12
N ASN A 567 9.31 -14.08 -26.96
CA ASN A 567 10.26 -13.00 -26.81
C ASN A 567 11.67 -13.54 -27.03
N ASN A 568 12.42 -12.96 -27.97
CA ASN A 568 13.76 -13.44 -28.30
C ASN A 568 14.86 -12.80 -27.42
N GLY A 569 14.49 -11.94 -26.45
CA GLY A 569 15.42 -11.25 -25.55
C GLY A 569 16.24 -10.11 -26.17
N ASP A 570 15.97 -9.78 -27.44
CA ASP A 570 16.62 -8.72 -28.20
C ASP A 570 15.64 -7.66 -28.68
N ASN A 571 14.53 -7.49 -27.95
CA ASN A 571 13.40 -6.64 -28.29
C ASN A 571 12.69 -7.06 -29.60
N THR A 572 12.74 -8.34 -29.95
CA THR A 572 11.99 -8.91 -31.09
C THR A 572 11.15 -10.11 -30.65
N PHE A 573 10.11 -10.44 -31.42
CA PHE A 573 9.23 -11.59 -31.13
C PHE A 573 9.12 -12.57 -32.30
N THR A 574 9.07 -13.85 -31.97
CA THR A 574 8.77 -14.94 -32.90
C THR A 574 7.31 -15.37 -32.74
N ARG A 575 6.47 -15.12 -33.75
CA ARG A 575 5.06 -15.54 -33.76
C ARG A 575 4.92 -17.03 -34.05
N ARG A 576 4.13 -17.72 -33.23
CA ARG A 576 3.69 -19.11 -33.41
C ARG A 576 2.16 -19.17 -33.37
N HIS A 577 1.55 -19.74 -34.40
CA HIS A 577 0.11 -19.97 -34.42
C HIS A 577 -0.24 -21.17 -33.55
N ILE A 578 -1.21 -21.02 -32.65
CA ILE A 578 -1.63 -22.08 -31.72
C ILE A 578 -2.92 -22.72 -32.21
N ALA A 579 -3.95 -21.92 -32.44
CA ALA A 579 -5.26 -22.43 -32.86
C ALA A 579 -6.06 -21.38 -33.64
N SER A 580 -6.77 -21.83 -34.66
CA SER A 580 -7.76 -21.03 -35.39
C SER A 580 -9.07 -21.01 -34.61
N ASN A 581 -9.21 -20.02 -33.74
CA ASN A 581 -10.41 -19.83 -32.92
C ASN A 581 -11.31 -18.80 -33.59
N ARG A 582 -12.63 -19.03 -33.62
CA ARG A 582 -13.54 -17.95 -34.02
C ARG A 582 -13.46 -16.87 -32.92
N ASN A 583 -12.97 -15.70 -33.31
CA ASN A 583 -12.68 -14.57 -32.41
C ASN A 583 -13.89 -14.03 -31.63
N PHE A 584 -15.10 -14.51 -31.90
CA PHE A 584 -16.28 -14.25 -31.08
C PHE A 584 -16.16 -15.13 -29.83
N TYR A 585 -15.92 -14.48 -28.69
CA TYR A 585 -16.03 -15.10 -27.36
C TYR A 585 -14.92 -16.08 -26.97
N ALA A 586 -13.77 -16.02 -27.64
CA ALA A 586 -12.61 -16.84 -27.33
C ALA A 586 -11.85 -16.34 -26.08
N THR A 587 -11.38 -17.29 -25.27
CA THR A 587 -10.47 -17.11 -24.14
C THR A 587 -9.16 -17.89 -24.40
N SER A 588 -8.03 -17.31 -24.05
CA SER A 588 -6.70 -17.93 -24.10
C SER A 588 -5.88 -17.47 -22.90
N LEU A 589 -5.48 -18.42 -22.05
CA LEU A 589 -4.79 -18.18 -20.78
C LEU A 589 -3.62 -19.15 -20.63
N PHE A 590 -2.56 -18.70 -19.96
CA PHE A 590 -1.51 -19.59 -19.47
C PHE A 590 -1.89 -20.21 -18.13
N GLY A 591 -1.38 -21.42 -17.87
CA GLY A 591 -1.34 -22.05 -16.56
C GLY A 591 -0.53 -23.34 -16.60
N ASP A 592 -0.01 -23.81 -15.47
CA ASP A 592 0.70 -25.11 -15.38
C ASP A 592 -0.31 -26.17 -14.94
N PHE A 593 -0.97 -26.80 -15.92
CA PHE A 593 -2.09 -27.70 -15.67
C PHE A 593 -1.64 -29.13 -15.46
N ASN A 594 -0.48 -29.54 -16.01
CA ASN A 594 0.08 -30.86 -15.77
C ASN A 594 1.05 -30.91 -14.57
N CYS A 595 1.41 -29.76 -13.98
CA CYS A 595 2.35 -29.60 -12.87
C CYS A 595 3.80 -29.96 -13.22
N ASP A 596 4.23 -29.69 -14.45
CA ASP A 596 5.62 -29.91 -14.90
C ASP A 596 6.52 -28.66 -14.81
N GLY A 597 5.93 -27.53 -14.43
CA GLY A 597 6.58 -26.23 -14.24
C GLY A 597 6.75 -25.41 -15.52
N TYR A 598 6.27 -25.88 -16.67
CA TYR A 598 6.13 -25.09 -17.88
C TYR A 598 4.72 -24.54 -18.04
N PRO A 599 4.55 -23.29 -18.52
CA PRO A 599 3.22 -22.79 -18.83
C PRO A 599 2.58 -23.57 -19.99
N ASP A 600 1.42 -24.15 -19.71
CA ASP A 600 0.48 -24.74 -20.66
C ASP A 600 -0.55 -23.69 -21.12
N ILE A 601 -1.38 -24.05 -22.10
CA ILE A 601 -2.40 -23.15 -22.66
C ILE A 601 -3.81 -23.70 -22.42
N LEU A 602 -4.68 -22.85 -21.86
CA LEU A 602 -6.13 -23.02 -21.88
C LEU A 602 -6.73 -22.24 -23.04
N LEU A 603 -7.54 -22.90 -23.86
CA LEU A 603 -8.40 -22.31 -24.88
C LEU A 603 -9.87 -22.57 -24.51
N ASN A 604 -10.72 -21.57 -24.69
CA ASN A 604 -12.17 -21.78 -24.61
C ASN A 604 -12.89 -20.96 -25.69
N GLY A 605 -13.98 -21.51 -26.22
CA GLY A 605 -14.77 -20.93 -27.31
C GLY A 605 -14.82 -21.85 -28.51
N TYR A 606 -15.29 -21.36 -29.66
CA TYR A 606 -15.27 -22.15 -30.90
C TYR A 606 -13.87 -22.14 -31.51
N HIS A 607 -13.34 -23.32 -31.81
CA HIS A 607 -12.12 -23.51 -32.58
C HIS A 607 -12.36 -24.37 -33.82
N ASP A 608 -11.58 -24.14 -34.87
CA ASP A 608 -11.44 -25.08 -35.98
C ASP A 608 -10.62 -26.31 -35.51
N ALA A 609 -10.40 -27.29 -36.37
CA ALA A 609 -9.63 -28.47 -35.98
C ALA A 609 -8.22 -28.09 -35.46
N ILE A 610 -7.88 -28.54 -34.25
CA ILE A 610 -6.57 -28.31 -33.63
C ILE A 610 -5.75 -29.58 -33.81
N THR A 611 -4.48 -29.44 -34.20
CA THR A 611 -3.51 -30.54 -34.24
C THR A 611 -2.34 -30.22 -33.34
N GLY A 612 -2.16 -31.03 -32.29
CA GLY A 612 -1.04 -30.92 -31.37
C GLY A 612 0.30 -31.28 -32.02
N ALA A 613 1.39 -30.93 -31.34
CA ALA A 613 2.75 -31.23 -31.76
C ALA A 613 3.06 -32.73 -31.79
N ASP A 614 2.34 -33.53 -31.00
CA ASP A 614 2.33 -34.99 -31.02
C ASP A 614 1.60 -35.60 -32.24
N GLY A 615 0.95 -34.75 -33.06
CA GLY A 615 0.18 -35.14 -34.22
C GLY A 615 -1.25 -35.59 -33.91
N VAL A 616 -1.70 -35.48 -32.66
CA VAL A 616 -3.08 -35.75 -32.28
C VAL A 616 -3.96 -34.58 -32.71
N SER A 617 -5.04 -34.87 -33.42
CA SER A 617 -6.00 -33.86 -33.87
C SER A 617 -7.34 -34.03 -33.16
N ILE A 618 -7.94 -32.90 -32.76
CA ILE A 618 -9.34 -32.82 -32.36
C ILE A 618 -10.13 -32.06 -33.43
N ASP A 619 -11.38 -32.48 -33.65
CA ASP A 619 -12.28 -31.81 -34.59
C ASP A 619 -12.68 -30.42 -34.06
N GLY A 620 -13.08 -29.52 -34.97
CA GLY A 620 -13.52 -28.19 -34.57
C GLY A 620 -14.86 -28.20 -33.82
N GLY A 621 -14.96 -27.38 -32.77
CA GLY A 621 -16.13 -27.33 -31.88
C GLY A 621 -16.07 -26.19 -30.88
N TYR A 622 -17.15 -26.01 -30.12
CA TYR A 622 -17.14 -25.21 -28.89
C TYR A 622 -16.63 -26.11 -27.78
N GLU A 623 -15.38 -25.93 -27.35
CA GLU A 623 -14.73 -26.78 -26.34
C GLU A 623 -13.83 -25.93 -25.44
N LEU A 624 -13.67 -26.36 -24.18
CA LEU A 624 -12.54 -25.99 -23.35
C LEU A 624 -11.43 -26.99 -23.69
N VAL A 625 -10.26 -26.48 -24.08
CA VAL A 625 -9.10 -27.28 -24.50
C VAL A 625 -7.90 -26.86 -23.67
N ILE A 626 -7.21 -27.84 -23.07
CA ILE A 626 -5.91 -27.65 -22.44
C ILE A 626 -4.85 -28.29 -23.34
N MET A 627 -3.84 -27.49 -23.68
CA MET A 627 -2.68 -27.94 -24.46
C MET A 627 -1.43 -27.84 -23.58
N THR A 628 -0.77 -28.99 -23.36
CA THR A 628 0.45 -29.05 -22.54
C THR A 628 1.69 -28.71 -23.33
N ASN A 629 2.64 -28.04 -22.69
CA ASN A 629 3.89 -27.58 -23.28
C ASN A 629 5.04 -28.55 -23.00
N ASP A 630 5.86 -28.85 -24.01
CA ASP A 630 7.05 -29.70 -23.85
C ASP A 630 8.29 -28.94 -23.33
N GLY A 631 8.12 -27.69 -22.92
CA GLY A 631 9.19 -26.78 -22.50
C GLY A 631 9.96 -26.11 -23.63
N LYS A 632 9.60 -26.37 -24.90
CA LYS A 632 10.19 -25.74 -26.09
C LYS A 632 9.15 -24.92 -26.86
N GLY A 633 8.00 -24.68 -26.22
CA GLY A 633 6.82 -24.06 -26.78
C GLY A 633 6.09 -24.95 -27.79
N ASN A 634 6.31 -26.27 -27.79
CA ASN A 634 5.49 -27.18 -28.60
C ASN A 634 4.33 -27.67 -27.76
N PHE A 635 3.11 -27.51 -28.29
CA PHE A 635 1.89 -27.77 -27.54
C PHE A 635 1.14 -28.99 -28.05
N SER A 636 0.72 -29.87 -27.15
CA SER A 636 -0.06 -31.07 -27.46
C SER A 636 -1.37 -31.07 -26.68
N VAL A 637 -2.47 -31.48 -27.32
CA VAL A 637 -3.79 -31.50 -26.67
C VAL A 637 -3.80 -32.56 -25.56
N ALA A 638 -4.02 -32.14 -24.32
CA ALA A 638 -4.00 -33.02 -23.15
C ALA A 638 -5.38 -33.24 -22.52
N PHE A 639 -6.25 -32.23 -22.60
CA PHE A 639 -7.63 -32.31 -22.12
C PHE A 639 -8.52 -31.50 -23.05
N HIS A 640 -9.71 -32.02 -23.35
CA HIS A 640 -10.73 -31.21 -24.00
C HIS A 640 -12.12 -31.68 -23.57
N SER A 641 -13.04 -30.74 -23.40
CA SER A 641 -14.43 -31.05 -23.09
C SER A 641 -15.36 -30.00 -23.69
N ASN A 642 -16.46 -30.47 -24.29
CA ASN A 642 -17.52 -29.57 -24.71
C ASN A 642 -18.42 -29.15 -23.52
N ASP A 643 -18.27 -29.78 -22.34
CA ASP A 643 -19.15 -29.60 -21.18
C ASP A 643 -19.19 -28.16 -20.66
N TYR A 644 -18.08 -27.43 -20.86
CA TYR A 644 -17.81 -26.15 -20.23
C TYR A 644 -17.90 -24.94 -21.17
N SER A 645 -18.18 -25.18 -22.46
CA SER A 645 -18.00 -24.20 -23.54
C SER A 645 -19.26 -23.87 -24.35
N LYS A 646 -20.30 -24.71 -24.27
CA LYS A 646 -21.48 -24.65 -25.17
C LYS A 646 -22.73 -24.12 -24.46
N ASN A 647 -23.37 -23.07 -24.98
CA ASN A 647 -24.74 -22.69 -24.59
C ASN A 647 -25.55 -22.16 -25.79
N GLU A 648 -26.87 -21.95 -25.63
CA GLU A 648 -27.80 -21.40 -26.64
C GLU A 648 -27.32 -20.06 -27.24
N ASP A 649 -26.44 -19.35 -26.54
CA ASP A 649 -25.80 -18.09 -26.93
C ASP A 649 -24.29 -18.21 -27.26
N ASN A 650 -23.79 -19.35 -27.73
CA ASN A 650 -22.41 -19.51 -28.26
C ASN A 650 -21.25 -19.16 -27.28
N GLY A 651 -21.41 -19.41 -25.96
CA GLY A 651 -20.33 -19.17 -24.98
C GLY A 651 -20.26 -17.73 -24.44
N ASN A 652 -21.28 -16.90 -24.71
CA ASN A 652 -21.35 -15.51 -24.27
C ASN A 652 -21.37 -15.29 -22.76
N GLU A 653 -21.64 -16.36 -21.99
CA GLU A 653 -22.03 -16.29 -20.58
C GLU A 653 -20.98 -16.74 -19.57
N THR A 654 -19.78 -17.13 -19.99
CA THR A 654 -18.82 -17.81 -19.11
C THR A 654 -17.59 -16.95 -18.85
N ALA A 655 -17.33 -16.63 -17.58
CA ALA A 655 -16.05 -16.07 -17.12
C ALA A 655 -15.12 -17.20 -16.68
N ILE A 656 -13.85 -17.12 -17.06
CA ILE A 656 -12.82 -18.14 -16.78
C ILE A 656 -11.60 -17.47 -16.16
N HIS A 657 -11.17 -17.97 -15.01
CA HIS A 657 -9.94 -17.55 -14.33
C HIS A 657 -9.06 -18.76 -14.05
N VAL A 658 -7.74 -18.56 -14.14
CA VAL A 658 -6.72 -19.57 -13.83
C VAL A 658 -5.91 -19.09 -12.64
N LEU A 659 -5.99 -19.83 -11.53
CA LEU A 659 -5.30 -19.57 -10.27
C LEU A 659 -5.43 -20.79 -9.34
N ASP A 660 -4.52 -20.91 -8.38
CA ASP A 660 -4.66 -21.85 -7.26
C ASP A 660 -5.72 -21.31 -6.29
N TYR A 661 -7.00 -21.60 -6.55
CA TYR A 661 -8.12 -20.97 -5.83
C TYR A 661 -8.29 -21.58 -4.44
N ASP A 662 -8.10 -22.90 -4.33
CA ASP A 662 -8.21 -23.62 -3.06
C ASP A 662 -6.90 -23.79 -2.30
N GLN A 663 -5.82 -23.25 -2.85
CA GLN A 663 -4.50 -23.10 -2.24
C GLN A 663 -3.80 -24.44 -1.98
N ASP A 664 -4.03 -25.43 -2.83
CA ASP A 664 -3.40 -26.74 -2.76
C ASP A 664 -2.00 -26.79 -3.41
N GLY A 665 -1.65 -25.75 -4.17
CA GLY A 665 -0.39 -25.61 -4.90
C GLY A 665 -0.47 -25.91 -6.39
N LYS A 666 -1.65 -26.07 -6.95
CA LYS A 666 -1.86 -26.34 -8.37
C LYS A 666 -2.78 -25.29 -8.97
N MET A 667 -2.58 -24.97 -10.24
CA MET A 667 -3.47 -24.03 -10.91
C MET A 667 -4.81 -24.70 -11.24
N ASP A 668 -5.87 -24.18 -10.63
CA ASP A 668 -7.25 -24.55 -10.93
C ASP A 668 -7.85 -23.66 -12.02
N ILE A 669 -9.04 -24.03 -12.48
CA ILE A 669 -9.86 -23.20 -13.38
C ILE A 669 -11.18 -22.86 -12.69
N LEU A 670 -11.37 -21.59 -12.35
CA LEU A 670 -12.66 -21.10 -11.85
C LEU A 670 -13.55 -20.71 -13.04
N LEU A 671 -14.70 -21.37 -13.16
CA LEU A 671 -15.74 -21.07 -14.14
C LEU A 671 -16.94 -20.44 -13.44
N SER A 672 -17.40 -19.28 -13.93
CA SER A 672 -18.61 -18.61 -13.45
C SER A 672 -19.46 -18.15 -14.61
N GLY A 673 -20.69 -18.65 -14.71
CA GLY A 673 -21.53 -18.39 -15.86
C GLY A 673 -22.44 -19.53 -16.25
N THR A 674 -22.82 -19.57 -17.52
CA THR A 674 -23.58 -20.70 -18.06
C THR A 674 -22.64 -21.74 -18.65
N THR A 675 -22.94 -23.02 -18.42
CA THR A 675 -22.22 -24.15 -19.01
C THR A 675 -23.18 -25.07 -19.74
N ASN A 676 -22.66 -25.99 -20.56
CA ASN A 676 -23.51 -26.88 -21.35
C ASN A 676 -24.15 -27.97 -20.48
N ASN A 677 -23.45 -28.28 -19.38
CA ASN A 677 -23.77 -29.37 -18.49
C ASN A 677 -24.40 -28.74 -17.27
N ASN A 678 -25.60 -29.18 -16.91
CA ASN A 678 -26.20 -28.80 -15.64
C ASN A 678 -25.52 -29.60 -14.52
N SER A 679 -24.18 -29.60 -14.52
CA SER A 679 -23.33 -30.19 -13.48
C SER A 679 -23.91 -29.73 -12.15
N PHE A 680 -24.24 -30.68 -11.28
CA PHE A 680 -24.92 -30.48 -9.99
C PHE A 680 -26.46 -30.36 -9.97
N ASN A 681 -27.20 -30.46 -11.08
CA ASN A 681 -28.68 -30.49 -11.09
C ASN A 681 -29.34 -29.33 -10.29
N ASN A 682 -28.86 -28.09 -10.45
CA ASN A 682 -29.36 -26.96 -9.67
C ASN A 682 -30.79 -26.57 -10.09
N THR A 683 -31.79 -27.05 -9.35
CA THR A 683 -33.21 -26.73 -9.57
C THR A 683 -33.68 -25.42 -8.91
N ASN A 684 -32.78 -24.64 -8.28
CA ASN A 684 -33.16 -23.42 -7.55
C ASN A 684 -33.19 -22.15 -8.40
N GLY A 685 -33.68 -22.27 -9.65
CA GLY A 685 -34.46 -21.21 -10.29
C GLY A 685 -33.72 -19.96 -10.79
N ARG A 686 -32.78 -20.13 -11.75
CA ARG A 686 -32.48 -19.15 -12.82
C ARG A 686 -31.57 -19.79 -13.90
N ASP A 687 -32.19 -20.28 -14.98
CA ASP A 687 -31.62 -20.58 -16.31
C ASP A 687 -30.25 -21.31 -16.44
N GLY A 688 -29.93 -22.32 -15.62
CA GLY A 688 -28.77 -23.20 -15.86
C GLY A 688 -27.37 -22.60 -15.58
N LYS A 689 -27.30 -21.52 -14.79
CA LYS A 689 -26.06 -20.80 -14.43
C LYS A 689 -25.40 -21.37 -13.17
N VAL A 690 -24.08 -21.52 -13.19
CA VAL A 690 -23.25 -22.14 -12.13
C VAL A 690 -21.92 -21.41 -11.92
N ALA A 691 -21.39 -21.49 -10.70
CA ALA A 691 -20.01 -21.12 -10.39
C ALA A 691 -19.33 -22.33 -9.72
N PHE A 692 -18.28 -22.86 -10.34
CA PHE A 692 -17.58 -24.04 -9.84
C PHE A 692 -16.12 -23.98 -10.27
N ILE A 693 -15.30 -24.79 -9.60
CA ILE A 693 -13.88 -24.93 -9.88
C ILE A 693 -13.69 -26.27 -10.60
N LEU A 694 -12.94 -26.28 -11.68
CA LEU A 694 -12.25 -27.48 -12.14
C LEU A 694 -10.95 -27.56 -11.34
N ARG A 695 -11.01 -28.31 -10.24
CA ARG A 695 -9.87 -28.50 -9.34
C ARG A 695 -8.84 -29.36 -10.03
N ASN A 696 -7.59 -28.93 -10.02
CA ASN A 696 -6.51 -29.63 -10.68
C ASN A 696 -6.06 -30.86 -9.87
N GLU A 697 -6.33 -32.04 -10.40
CA GLU A 697 -5.97 -33.33 -9.80
C GLU A 697 -4.70 -33.93 -10.43
N SER A 698 -3.99 -33.18 -11.27
CA SER A 698 -2.79 -33.64 -11.95
C SER A 698 -1.61 -33.91 -11.02
N ASP A 699 -0.73 -34.79 -11.46
CA ASP A 699 0.40 -35.32 -10.69
C ASP A 699 1.74 -35.30 -11.45
N GLY A 700 1.83 -34.51 -12.54
CA GLY A 700 3.00 -34.48 -13.42
C GLY A 700 2.92 -35.44 -14.61
N THR A 701 1.92 -36.33 -14.69
CA THR A 701 1.85 -37.34 -15.76
C THR A 701 0.76 -37.10 -16.79
N ASP A 702 -0.42 -36.63 -16.37
CA ASP A 702 -1.58 -36.34 -17.22
C ASP A 702 -2.34 -35.12 -16.68
N VAL A 703 -3.13 -34.46 -17.54
CA VAL A 703 -4.08 -33.41 -17.14
C VAL A 703 -5.39 -34.03 -16.63
N LYS A 704 -5.76 -33.73 -15.38
CA LYS A 704 -6.97 -34.28 -14.74
C LYS A 704 -7.65 -33.20 -13.90
N PHE A 705 -8.97 -33.10 -14.02
CA PHE A 705 -9.77 -32.17 -13.21
C PHE A 705 -10.90 -32.88 -12.48
N SER A 706 -11.25 -32.36 -11.30
CA SER A 706 -12.50 -32.69 -10.59
C SER A 706 -13.40 -31.46 -10.51
N GLU A 707 -14.71 -31.64 -10.68
CA GLU A 707 -15.67 -30.53 -10.54
C GLU A 707 -15.99 -30.30 -9.06
N VAL A 708 -15.73 -29.10 -8.56
CA VAL A 708 -16.02 -28.67 -7.19
C VAL A 708 -16.96 -27.48 -7.22
N LEU A 709 -18.20 -27.67 -6.74
CA LEU A 709 -19.16 -26.59 -6.64
C LEU A 709 -18.66 -25.52 -5.66
N THR A 710 -18.80 -24.26 -6.05
CA THR A 710 -18.53 -23.13 -5.16
C THR A 710 -19.82 -22.56 -4.60
N ASP A 711 -19.71 -21.85 -3.47
CA ASP A 711 -20.80 -21.01 -2.97
C ASP A 711 -20.81 -19.61 -3.62
N LEU A 712 -19.98 -19.38 -4.65
CA LEU A 712 -19.95 -18.12 -5.39
C LEU A 712 -21.25 -17.92 -6.16
N HIS A 713 -21.67 -16.66 -6.29
CA HIS A 713 -22.83 -16.33 -7.10
C HIS A 713 -22.52 -16.56 -8.59
N PRO A 714 -23.33 -17.36 -9.31
CA PRO A 714 -23.14 -17.56 -10.73
C PRO A 714 -23.45 -16.28 -11.49
N SER A 715 -22.49 -15.80 -12.28
CA SER A 715 -22.64 -14.62 -13.12
C SER A 715 -23.63 -14.87 -14.29
N SER A 716 -24.33 -13.83 -14.76
CA SER A 716 -25.30 -13.91 -15.88
C SER A 716 -25.04 -12.80 -16.92
N VAL A 717 -25.27 -13.05 -18.22
CA VAL A 717 -24.76 -12.20 -19.33
C VAL A 717 -25.24 -10.80 -19.46
N ALA A 718 -26.34 -10.38 -18.85
CA ALA A 718 -26.81 -9.03 -19.17
C ALA A 718 -25.68 -7.99 -18.96
N MET A 719 -24.85 -8.08 -17.90
CA MET A 719 -23.81 -7.08 -17.63
C MET A 719 -22.64 -7.50 -16.69
N THR A 720 -22.11 -8.73 -16.63
CA THR A 720 -20.81 -8.89 -15.92
C THR A 720 -19.69 -8.18 -16.66
N ARG A 721 -19.43 -6.94 -16.24
CA ARG A 721 -18.45 -6.06 -16.87
C ARG A 721 -17.06 -6.35 -16.38
N THR A 722 -16.94 -6.67 -15.10
CA THR A 722 -15.68 -6.94 -14.42
C THR A 722 -15.85 -8.17 -13.53
N SER A 723 -14.92 -9.13 -13.58
CA SER A 723 -14.65 -10.03 -12.46
C SER A 723 -13.15 -10.16 -12.21
N ILE A 724 -12.77 -10.07 -10.93
CA ILE A 724 -11.40 -10.00 -10.42
C ILE A 724 -11.29 -10.93 -9.21
N LEU A 725 -10.12 -11.56 -9.05
CA LEU A 725 -9.79 -12.44 -7.94
C LEU A 725 -8.53 -11.93 -7.25
N ALA A 726 -8.66 -11.57 -5.97
CA ALA A 726 -7.58 -11.17 -5.08
C ALA A 726 -8.12 -11.19 -3.63
N ASP A 727 -7.25 -11.15 -2.63
CA ASP A 727 -7.65 -10.94 -1.24
C ASP A 727 -7.87 -9.44 -1.00
N PHE A 728 -9.12 -8.98 -1.11
CA PHE A 728 -9.50 -7.59 -0.90
C PHE A 728 -9.82 -7.31 0.57
N ASN A 729 -10.14 -8.33 1.36
CA ASN A 729 -10.53 -8.16 2.74
C ASN A 729 -9.34 -8.27 3.72
N GLY A 730 -8.20 -8.75 3.23
CA GLY A 730 -6.94 -8.89 3.95
C GLY A 730 -6.88 -10.12 4.85
N ASP A 731 -7.71 -11.15 4.64
CA ASP A 731 -7.73 -12.39 5.44
C ASP A 731 -6.75 -13.47 4.93
N GLY A 732 -6.07 -13.20 3.83
CA GLY A 732 -5.11 -14.04 3.14
C GLY A 732 -5.73 -14.92 2.06
N PHE A 733 -7.04 -15.08 1.98
CA PHE A 733 -7.68 -15.97 1.01
C PHE A 733 -8.29 -15.23 -0.18
N VAL A 734 -8.46 -15.93 -1.30
CA VAL A 734 -8.96 -15.33 -2.54
C VAL A 734 -10.41 -14.85 -2.36
N ASP A 735 -10.66 -13.55 -2.55
CA ASP A 735 -12.01 -13.02 -2.73
C ASP A 735 -12.36 -12.98 -4.22
N TYR A 736 -13.65 -13.11 -4.53
CA TYR A 736 -14.20 -12.91 -5.86
C TYR A 736 -14.98 -11.60 -5.90
N LEU A 737 -14.49 -10.63 -6.67
CA LEU A 737 -15.15 -9.36 -6.95
C LEU A 737 -15.78 -9.43 -8.35
N ALA A 738 -17.07 -9.13 -8.49
CA ALA A 738 -17.74 -9.05 -9.77
C ALA A 738 -18.77 -7.93 -9.83
N ASP A 739 -18.86 -7.20 -10.94
CA ASP A 739 -19.89 -6.19 -11.20
C ASP A 739 -20.90 -6.70 -12.22
N GLY A 740 -22.20 -6.77 -11.89
CA GLY A 740 -23.23 -7.35 -12.79
C GLY A 740 -24.65 -7.53 -12.22
N TRP A 741 -25.44 -8.47 -12.78
CA TRP A 741 -26.85 -8.70 -12.41
C TRP A 741 -26.99 -9.46 -11.08
N GLY A 742 -27.78 -8.91 -10.15
CA GLY A 742 -27.83 -9.37 -8.77
C GLY A 742 -28.67 -10.60 -8.42
N PRO A 743 -28.49 -11.10 -7.18
CA PRO A 743 -29.17 -12.29 -6.66
C PRO A 743 -30.69 -12.15 -6.55
N ASN A 744 -31.28 -10.96 -6.74
CA ASN A 744 -32.73 -10.72 -6.63
C ASN A 744 -33.45 -10.58 -7.99
N SER A 745 -32.78 -10.85 -9.11
CA SER A 745 -33.37 -10.72 -10.46
C SER A 745 -33.93 -9.31 -10.73
N ASP A 746 -33.41 -8.33 -10.02
CA ASP A 746 -33.69 -6.92 -10.19
C ASP A 746 -32.54 -6.27 -10.98
N TRP A 747 -32.84 -5.19 -11.69
CA TRP A 747 -31.85 -4.32 -12.33
C TRP A 747 -31.03 -3.53 -11.29
N SER A 748 -30.65 -4.16 -10.18
CA SER A 748 -29.76 -3.54 -9.21
C SER A 748 -28.33 -3.68 -9.74
N ASN A 749 -27.93 -2.77 -10.64
CA ASN A 749 -26.54 -2.60 -11.09
C ASN A 749 -25.64 -2.46 -9.86
N GLY A 750 -24.95 -3.52 -9.48
CA GLY A 750 -24.19 -3.59 -8.25
C GLY A 750 -22.94 -4.44 -8.40
N THR A 751 -21.89 -4.02 -7.71
CA THR A 751 -20.67 -4.79 -7.53
C THR A 751 -20.84 -5.72 -6.32
N TYR A 752 -20.39 -6.96 -6.44
CA TYR A 752 -20.50 -8.05 -5.46
C TYR A 752 -19.12 -8.55 -5.09
N MET A 753 -18.91 -8.82 -3.80
CA MET A 753 -17.69 -9.46 -3.29
C MET A 753 -18.06 -10.67 -2.44
N SER A 754 -17.37 -11.79 -2.63
CA SER A 754 -17.56 -13.02 -1.86
C SER A 754 -16.22 -13.57 -1.39
N SER A 755 -16.16 -14.00 -0.13
CA SER A 755 -15.01 -14.71 0.44
C SER A 755 -14.95 -16.16 -0.05
N SER A 756 -13.74 -16.70 -0.21
CA SER A 756 -13.44 -18.11 -0.53
C SER A 756 -13.90 -19.14 0.52
N THR A 757 -14.16 -18.75 1.78
CA THR A 757 -14.49 -19.70 2.87
C THR A 757 -15.89 -20.30 2.82
N GLY A 758 -16.62 -20.15 1.71
CA GLY A 758 -17.90 -20.84 1.46
C GLY A 758 -19.06 -20.43 2.38
N LYS A 759 -18.90 -19.37 3.19
CA LYS A 759 -20.03 -18.77 3.91
C LYS A 759 -20.46 -17.50 3.24
N TYR A 760 -21.63 -17.56 2.60
CA TYR A 760 -22.40 -16.43 2.09
C TYR A 760 -22.85 -15.55 3.26
N ASN A 761 -21.94 -14.84 3.91
CA ASN A 761 -22.26 -14.17 5.16
C ASN A 761 -22.86 -12.78 4.97
N GLU A 762 -22.72 -12.14 3.83
CA GLU A 762 -23.46 -10.93 3.50
C GLU A 762 -23.27 -10.67 2.02
N ASN A 763 -24.32 -10.27 1.31
CA ASN A 763 -24.08 -9.50 0.10
C ASN A 763 -23.32 -8.26 0.58
N TYR A 764 -22.01 -8.17 0.37
CA TYR A 764 -21.36 -6.88 0.20
C TYR A 764 -21.84 -6.32 -1.14
N VAL A 765 -23.16 -6.17 -1.29
CA VAL A 765 -23.69 -4.97 -1.89
C VAL A 765 -23.02 -3.93 -1.02
N PHE A 766 -22.02 -3.23 -1.55
CA PHE A 766 -21.60 -1.96 -0.99
C PHE A 766 -22.95 -1.33 -0.58
N ASN A 767 -23.28 -1.07 0.67
CA ASN A 767 -24.61 -0.55 1.01
C ASN A 767 -24.37 0.26 2.25
N ASN A 768 -23.95 1.52 1.99
CA ASN A 768 -23.42 2.56 2.90
C ASN A 768 -21.98 3.05 2.59
N GLY A 769 -21.50 2.80 1.36
CA GLY A 769 -20.27 3.36 0.77
C GLY A 769 -20.23 3.20 -0.76
N LEU A 770 -21.40 3.25 -1.40
CA LEU A 770 -21.66 2.72 -2.74
C LEU A 770 -21.31 3.61 -3.94
N LEU A 771 -20.71 2.96 -4.94
CA LEU A 771 -21.08 3.06 -6.36
C LEU A 771 -22.55 2.57 -6.54
N LYS A 772 -23.53 3.48 -6.61
CA LYS A 772 -24.95 3.17 -6.92
C LYS A 772 -25.42 4.06 -8.07
N ASN A 773 -26.15 3.49 -9.04
CA ASN A 773 -26.93 4.22 -10.04
C ASN A 773 -28.44 4.15 -9.67
N LYS A 774 -29.21 5.22 -9.92
CA LYS A 774 -30.68 5.24 -9.79
C LYS A 774 -31.31 6.16 -10.84
N ASP A 775 -31.89 5.59 -11.88
CA ASP A 775 -32.83 6.24 -12.81
C ASP A 775 -34.29 5.82 -12.52
N TYR A 776 -35.39 6.48 -12.89
CA TYR A 776 -35.71 7.32 -14.06
C TYR A 776 -36.79 8.41 -13.71
N TYR A 777 -36.96 8.80 -12.44
CA TYR A 777 -38.03 9.75 -12.03
C TYR A 777 -37.63 10.75 -10.92
N GLY A 778 -36.40 11.25 -10.94
CA GLY A 778 -36.06 12.48 -10.23
C GLY A 778 -35.17 12.28 -9.00
N GLU A 779 -33.89 12.52 -9.28
CA GLU A 779 -32.78 12.83 -8.38
C GLU A 779 -32.11 11.67 -7.62
N THR A 780 -31.10 11.08 -8.29
CA THR A 780 -29.82 10.58 -7.73
C THR A 780 -28.80 10.48 -8.89
N VAL A 781 -27.51 10.60 -8.59
CA VAL A 781 -26.36 10.92 -9.47
C VAL A 781 -26.18 9.97 -10.68
N ASP A 782 -25.88 10.57 -11.84
CA ASP A 782 -25.39 9.90 -13.06
C ASP A 782 -24.04 9.23 -12.78
N GLU A 783 -23.93 7.94 -13.08
CA GLU A 783 -22.74 7.41 -13.75
C GLU A 783 -23.00 6.02 -14.33
N GLU A 784 -22.66 5.92 -15.59
CA GLU A 784 -22.80 4.79 -16.47
C GLU A 784 -21.85 3.66 -16.01
N GLN A 785 -22.34 2.41 -15.96
CA GLN A 785 -21.54 1.28 -16.44
C GLN A 785 -20.13 1.06 -15.81
N SER A 786 -20.00 0.76 -14.51
CA SER A 786 -18.69 0.77 -13.81
C SER A 786 -17.71 -0.36 -14.20
N TRP A 787 -16.68 -0.05 -15.00
CA TRP A 787 -15.47 -0.88 -15.10
C TRP A 787 -14.59 -0.68 -13.87
N ILE A 788 -14.03 -1.74 -13.28
CA ILE A 788 -13.21 -1.63 -12.07
C ILE A 788 -11.82 -2.23 -12.31
N THR A 789 -10.79 -1.54 -11.83
CA THR A 789 -9.42 -2.05 -11.64
C THR A 789 -9.02 -1.84 -10.18
N PHE A 790 -7.84 -2.30 -9.77
CA PHE A 790 -7.44 -2.30 -8.36
C PHE A 790 -5.94 -2.05 -8.14
N GLY A 791 -5.60 -1.58 -6.95
CA GLY A 791 -4.23 -1.54 -6.46
C GLY A 791 -4.11 -0.88 -5.09
N ASP A 792 -3.05 -1.16 -4.33
CA ASP A 792 -2.75 -0.45 -3.07
C ASP A 792 -2.22 0.97 -3.38
N ILE A 793 -3.13 1.94 -3.42
CA ILE A 793 -2.84 3.33 -3.82
C ILE A 793 -2.33 4.14 -2.64
N ASP A 794 -2.82 3.89 -1.42
CA ASP A 794 -2.42 4.64 -0.24
C ASP A 794 -1.30 3.99 0.59
N GLY A 795 -0.87 2.79 0.21
CA GLY A 795 0.25 2.08 0.79
C GLY A 795 -0.08 1.43 2.13
N ASP A 796 -1.36 1.22 2.45
CA ASP A 796 -1.79 0.59 3.70
C ASP A 796 -1.80 -0.96 3.65
N GLY A 797 -1.43 -1.53 2.49
CA GLY A 797 -1.36 -2.96 2.24
C GLY A 797 -2.70 -3.58 1.84
N MET A 798 -3.78 -2.79 1.76
CA MET A 798 -5.08 -3.22 1.24
C MET A 798 -5.21 -2.84 -0.25
N LEU A 799 -5.88 -3.68 -1.02
CA LEU A 799 -6.16 -3.36 -2.42
C LEU A 799 -7.33 -2.38 -2.51
N ASP A 800 -7.07 -1.18 -3.05
CA ASP A 800 -8.08 -0.17 -3.36
C ASP A 800 -8.74 -0.45 -4.70
N LEU A 801 -9.92 0.13 -4.93
CA LEU A 801 -10.63 0.04 -6.21
C LEU A 801 -10.54 1.34 -6.97
N ILE A 802 -10.39 1.26 -8.30
CA ILE A 802 -10.42 2.42 -9.18
C ILE A 802 -11.45 2.18 -10.28
N SER A 803 -12.33 3.17 -10.48
CA SER A 803 -13.34 3.18 -11.54
C SER A 803 -13.16 4.41 -12.42
N PRO A 804 -13.24 4.30 -13.75
CA PRO A 804 -13.34 5.48 -14.61
C PRO A 804 -14.64 6.23 -14.28
N ALA A 805 -14.60 7.56 -14.38
CA ALA A 805 -15.77 8.43 -14.29
C ALA A 805 -16.12 8.90 -15.70
N GLY A 806 -17.35 8.68 -16.17
CA GLY A 806 -17.75 8.94 -17.56
C GLY A 806 -17.44 10.35 -18.07
N ASP A 807 -17.37 11.34 -17.19
CA ASP A 807 -17.07 12.75 -17.49
C ASP A 807 -15.79 13.30 -16.80
N GLY A 808 -14.95 12.46 -16.20
CA GLY A 808 -13.86 12.92 -15.34
C GLY A 808 -12.66 11.99 -15.15
N ALA A 809 -11.73 12.44 -14.31
CA ALA A 809 -10.61 11.62 -13.83
C ALA A 809 -11.13 10.40 -13.06
N PRO A 810 -10.41 9.27 -13.04
CA PRO A 810 -10.86 8.06 -12.39
C PRO A 810 -11.05 8.31 -10.90
N ARG A 811 -12.05 7.66 -10.33
CA ARG A 811 -12.34 7.71 -8.91
C ARG A 811 -11.60 6.59 -8.22
N VAL A 812 -10.83 6.96 -7.20
CA VAL A 812 -10.14 6.03 -6.31
C VAL A 812 -11.00 5.83 -5.07
N TYR A 813 -11.20 4.56 -4.73
CA TYR A 813 -11.97 4.10 -3.59
C TYR A 813 -11.04 3.36 -2.63
N LEU A 814 -10.71 3.99 -1.51
CA LEU A 814 -9.76 3.48 -0.54
C LEU A 814 -10.36 2.39 0.34
N ASN A 815 -9.68 1.27 0.46
CA ASN A 815 -10.13 0.08 1.15
C ASN A 815 -9.79 0.11 2.64
N ARG A 816 -10.75 0.58 3.44
CA ARG A 816 -10.60 0.70 4.89
C ARG A 816 -11.01 -0.55 5.66
N THR A 817 -10.95 -1.73 5.04
CA THR A 817 -11.44 -2.98 5.66
C THR A 817 -10.67 -3.35 6.92
N LEU A 818 -9.37 -3.06 6.97
CA LEU A 818 -8.54 -3.25 8.17
C LEU A 818 -8.33 -1.94 8.94
N GLU A 819 -8.96 -0.83 8.55
CA GLU A 819 -8.87 0.41 9.31
C GLU A 819 -9.68 0.26 10.59
N GLY A 820 -9.07 0.63 11.71
CA GLY A 820 -9.69 0.20 12.94
C GLY A 820 -9.70 -1.32 12.95
N LYS A 821 -8.63 -2.03 12.47
CA LYS A 821 -8.33 -3.45 12.75
C LYS A 821 -6.92 -3.74 13.35
N ASN A 822 -6.76 -4.57 14.40
CA ASN A 822 -5.48 -5.14 14.94
C ASN A 822 -5.07 -6.29 14.05
N GLN A 823 -5.27 -6.07 12.77
CA GLN A 823 -5.08 -7.00 11.70
C GLN A 823 -4.45 -6.14 10.65
N VAL A 824 -3.31 -6.59 10.17
CA VAL A 824 -2.66 -6.05 9.00
C VAL A 824 -2.95 -6.98 7.85
N ALA A 825 -2.87 -6.46 6.63
CA ALA A 825 -3.01 -7.26 5.45
C ALA A 825 -2.04 -8.46 5.55
N GLN A 826 -2.53 -9.66 5.30
CA GLN A 826 -1.76 -10.86 5.53
C GLN A 826 -0.66 -10.98 4.49
N VAL A 827 0.60 -10.84 4.91
CA VAL A 827 1.78 -11.01 4.05
C VAL A 827 2.55 -12.26 4.51
N PRO A 828 2.86 -13.22 3.62
CA PRO A 828 3.65 -14.39 3.98
C PRO A 828 5.11 -13.99 4.30
N ALA A 829 5.77 -14.77 5.15
CA ALA A 829 7.20 -14.58 5.42
C ALA A 829 8.06 -14.97 4.22
N ALA A 830 9.31 -14.48 4.18
CA ALA A 830 10.27 -14.81 3.13
C ALA A 830 10.60 -16.33 3.14
N PRO A 831 10.73 -16.98 1.98
CA PRO A 831 11.10 -18.40 1.89
C PRO A 831 12.43 -18.72 2.56
N ASP A 832 12.51 -19.87 3.22
CA ASP A 832 13.74 -20.40 3.80
C ASP A 832 14.19 -21.69 3.09
N ASN A 833 15.37 -22.19 3.46
CA ASN A 833 15.91 -23.49 3.03
C ASN A 833 16.04 -23.67 1.51
N ILE A 834 16.38 -22.60 0.78
CA ILE A 834 16.64 -22.67 -0.66
C ILE A 834 17.71 -23.73 -0.95
N GLN A 835 17.34 -24.73 -1.76
CA GLN A 835 18.22 -25.75 -2.28
C GLN A 835 18.34 -25.58 -3.78
N VAL A 836 19.56 -25.71 -4.30
CA VAL A 836 19.84 -25.67 -5.73
C VAL A 836 20.53 -26.95 -6.14
N SER A 837 20.06 -27.57 -7.21
CA SER A 837 20.65 -28.78 -7.78
C SER A 837 20.79 -28.64 -9.29
N TYR A 838 21.68 -29.44 -9.88
CA TYR A 838 21.88 -29.47 -11.33
C TYR A 838 21.54 -30.85 -11.87
N ASP A 839 20.60 -30.90 -12.80
CA ASP A 839 20.33 -32.07 -13.61
C ASP A 839 21.22 -32.03 -14.86
N LYS A 840 22.15 -33.00 -14.95
CA LYS A 840 23.10 -33.12 -16.06
C LYS A 840 22.46 -33.61 -17.35
N ASP A 841 21.39 -34.37 -17.26
CA ASP A 841 20.74 -34.98 -18.42
C ASP A 841 19.89 -33.94 -19.15
N THR A 842 19.19 -33.09 -18.39
CA THR A 842 18.37 -31.98 -18.92
C THR A 842 19.12 -30.65 -19.00
N LYS A 843 20.32 -30.55 -18.41
CA LYS A 843 21.12 -29.31 -18.27
C LYS A 843 20.39 -28.20 -17.53
N ARG A 844 19.66 -28.58 -16.50
CA ARG A 844 18.74 -27.72 -15.76
C ARG A 844 19.27 -27.44 -14.36
N VAL A 845 19.15 -26.20 -13.92
CA VAL A 845 19.25 -25.85 -12.51
C VAL A 845 17.87 -25.93 -11.90
N ASN A 846 17.67 -26.84 -10.95
CA ASN A 846 16.42 -26.95 -10.19
C ASN A 846 16.59 -26.27 -8.83
N VAL A 847 15.59 -25.51 -8.44
CA VAL A 847 15.54 -24.79 -7.18
C VAL A 847 14.31 -25.24 -6.41
N THR A 848 14.47 -25.53 -5.13
CA THR A 848 13.36 -25.79 -4.22
C THR A 848 13.50 -24.98 -2.93
N TRP A 849 12.40 -24.66 -2.27
CA TRP A 849 12.38 -23.97 -0.97
C TRP A 849 11.26 -24.50 -0.08
N ASP A 850 11.19 -24.02 1.16
CA ASP A 850 10.13 -24.40 2.08
C ASP A 850 8.79 -23.76 1.71
N LYS A 851 7.70 -24.51 1.89
CA LYS A 851 6.34 -24.00 1.69
C LYS A 851 6.01 -22.92 2.72
N MET A 852 5.56 -21.77 2.23
CA MET A 852 5.24 -20.60 3.06
C MET A 852 3.73 -20.38 3.17
N TYR A 853 3.34 -19.82 4.31
CA TYR A 853 1.95 -19.51 4.65
C TYR A 853 1.86 -18.12 5.28
N THR A 854 0.71 -17.47 5.12
CA THR A 854 0.33 -16.31 5.93
C THR A 854 0.01 -16.73 7.37
N GLN A 855 -0.17 -15.77 8.29
CA GLN A 855 -0.59 -16.10 9.66
C GLN A 855 -1.99 -16.72 9.72
N SER A 856 -2.85 -16.46 8.72
CA SER A 856 -4.17 -17.09 8.58
C SER A 856 -4.12 -18.53 8.05
N GLY A 857 -2.96 -19.01 7.62
CA GLY A 857 -2.78 -20.34 7.04
C GLY A 857 -3.07 -20.39 5.53
N SER A 858 -3.25 -19.24 4.88
CA SER A 858 -3.31 -19.16 3.43
C SER A 858 -1.94 -19.46 2.82
N LYS A 859 -1.92 -20.28 1.76
CA LYS A 859 -0.68 -20.68 1.10
C LYS A 859 -0.12 -19.50 0.29
N ALA A 860 1.19 -19.28 0.36
CA ALA A 860 1.85 -18.31 -0.52
C ALA A 860 2.03 -18.88 -1.94
N ILE A 861 2.01 -17.96 -2.93
CA ILE A 861 2.60 -18.17 -4.24
C ILE A 861 3.99 -17.51 -4.27
N TYR A 862 4.77 -17.73 -5.33
CA TYR A 862 6.16 -17.30 -5.35
C TYR A 862 6.55 -16.49 -6.58
N ASN A 863 7.44 -15.53 -6.36
CA ASN A 863 8.17 -14.80 -7.39
C ASN A 863 9.67 -15.13 -7.27
N THR A 864 10.39 -15.08 -8.38
CA THR A 864 11.82 -15.37 -8.40
C THR A 864 12.57 -14.40 -9.30
N TYR A 865 13.83 -14.12 -8.92
CA TYR A 865 14.77 -13.46 -9.81
C TYR A 865 16.09 -14.23 -9.93
N LEU A 866 16.80 -14.07 -11.03
CA LEU A 866 18.14 -14.58 -11.24
C LEU A 866 19.03 -13.50 -11.86
N ARG A 867 20.22 -13.24 -11.29
CA ARG A 867 21.21 -12.33 -11.88
C ARG A 867 22.62 -12.88 -11.83
N ARG A 868 23.45 -12.52 -12.80
CA ARG A 868 24.87 -12.92 -12.84
C ARG A 868 25.71 -12.02 -11.92
N VAL A 869 26.58 -12.60 -11.10
CA VAL A 869 27.41 -11.90 -10.12
C VAL A 869 28.83 -11.69 -10.67
N GLY A 870 29.31 -10.43 -10.68
CA GLY A 870 30.74 -10.11 -10.92
C GLY A 870 31.17 -9.80 -12.37
N GLY A 871 30.26 -9.42 -13.27
CA GLY A 871 30.58 -8.99 -14.64
C GLY A 871 30.82 -7.47 -14.79
N THR A 872 31.67 -7.05 -15.73
CA THR A 872 31.98 -5.62 -16.04
C THR A 872 31.47 -5.14 -17.41
N SER A 873 30.46 -5.80 -18.01
CA SER A 873 29.84 -5.34 -19.26
C SER A 873 28.68 -4.37 -19.00
N ARG A 874 28.43 -3.47 -19.95
CA ARG A 874 27.50 -2.31 -19.92
C ARG A 874 25.99 -2.61 -19.71
N ASN A 875 25.62 -3.78 -19.19
CA ASN A 875 24.26 -4.14 -18.76
C ASN A 875 24.29 -4.46 -17.26
N ALA A 876 24.59 -3.48 -16.41
CA ALA A 876 24.52 -3.65 -14.95
C ALA A 876 23.06 -3.73 -14.43
N SER A 877 22.14 -4.25 -15.24
CA SER A 877 20.69 -4.43 -15.03
C SER A 877 20.18 -5.82 -15.45
N GLY A 878 21.06 -6.80 -15.76
CA GLY A 878 20.68 -8.14 -16.23
C GLY A 878 20.10 -9.10 -15.19
N THR A 879 19.06 -8.67 -14.49
CA THR A 879 18.29 -9.49 -13.58
C THR A 879 17.08 -10.04 -14.34
N ILE A 880 16.99 -11.36 -14.45
CA ILE A 880 15.80 -12.04 -14.95
C ILE A 880 14.80 -12.12 -13.80
N MET A 881 13.58 -11.64 -13.98
CA MET A 881 12.52 -11.64 -12.96
C MET A 881 11.17 -12.00 -13.60
N ARG A 882 10.43 -12.91 -12.96
CA ARG A 882 9.12 -13.34 -13.45
C ARG A 882 8.07 -12.23 -13.34
N VAL A 883 7.99 -11.60 -12.18
CA VAL A 883 7.08 -10.49 -11.91
C VAL A 883 7.89 -9.29 -11.41
N PRO A 884 7.77 -8.10 -12.04
CA PRO A 884 8.54 -6.92 -11.67
C PRO A 884 8.37 -6.55 -10.19
N ALA A 885 9.48 -6.43 -9.47
CA ALA A 885 9.55 -6.11 -8.05
C ALA A 885 10.87 -5.40 -7.72
N ASP A 886 10.88 -4.62 -6.64
CA ASP A 886 12.13 -4.10 -6.09
C ASP A 886 12.88 -5.23 -5.36
N ILE A 887 14.14 -5.46 -5.74
CA ILE A 887 14.96 -6.55 -5.19
C ILE A 887 15.31 -6.32 -3.71
N ASN A 888 15.40 -5.07 -3.27
CA ASN A 888 15.82 -4.73 -1.91
C ASN A 888 14.66 -4.75 -0.94
N THR A 889 13.49 -4.23 -1.34
CA THR A 889 12.32 -4.14 -0.46
C THR A 889 11.36 -5.31 -0.65
N GLY A 890 11.44 -6.02 -1.78
CA GLY A 890 10.45 -7.02 -2.17
C GLY A 890 9.13 -6.43 -2.67
N LYS A 891 8.95 -5.10 -2.71
CA LYS A 891 7.68 -4.52 -3.14
C LYS A 891 7.43 -4.83 -4.63
N LEU A 892 6.27 -5.41 -4.95
CA LEU A 892 5.85 -5.62 -6.34
C LEU A 892 5.62 -4.27 -7.02
N LYS A 893 6.10 -4.14 -8.25
CA LYS A 893 5.91 -2.93 -9.07
C LYS A 893 4.65 -3.00 -9.93
N ALA A 894 4.07 -4.19 -10.09
CA ALA A 894 2.83 -4.38 -10.82
C ALA A 894 2.03 -5.58 -10.28
N TYR A 895 0.71 -5.50 -10.42
CA TYR A 895 -0.23 -6.58 -10.08
C TYR A 895 -0.58 -7.38 -11.35
N THR A 896 0.35 -8.23 -11.78
CA THR A 896 0.20 -9.06 -12.99
C THR A 896 -0.75 -10.25 -12.76
N GLU A 897 -1.09 -10.97 -13.82
CA GLU A 897 -1.93 -12.18 -13.76
C GLU A 897 -1.28 -13.29 -12.92
N TRP A 898 -2.10 -14.09 -12.25
CA TRP A 898 -1.65 -15.20 -11.39
C TRP A 898 -0.79 -16.24 -12.12
N SER A 899 -0.95 -16.38 -13.44
CA SER A 899 -0.15 -17.27 -14.29
C SER A 899 1.33 -16.85 -14.42
N SER A 900 1.68 -15.60 -14.10
CA SER A 900 3.07 -15.15 -14.08
C SER A 900 3.83 -15.56 -12.81
N PHE A 901 3.10 -15.91 -11.74
CA PHE A 901 3.67 -16.40 -10.48
C PHE A 901 3.82 -17.93 -10.46
N LEU A 902 4.60 -18.43 -9.51
CA LEU A 902 4.78 -19.87 -9.29
C LEU A 902 3.85 -20.36 -8.16
N PRO A 903 2.95 -21.31 -8.42
CA PRO A 903 2.04 -21.85 -7.39
C PRO A 903 2.70 -22.88 -6.46
N SER A 904 3.87 -23.39 -6.84
CA SER A 904 4.60 -24.47 -6.17
C SER A 904 5.96 -24.01 -5.66
N GLU A 905 6.55 -24.79 -4.74
CA GLU A 905 7.81 -24.45 -4.04
C GLU A 905 9.07 -24.78 -4.85
N THR A 906 8.94 -24.76 -6.18
CA THR A 906 9.98 -25.20 -7.09
C THR A 906 10.00 -24.32 -8.33
N CYS A 907 11.20 -24.02 -8.80
CA CYS A 907 11.42 -23.46 -10.12
C CYS A 907 12.66 -24.06 -10.76
N PHE A 908 12.86 -23.76 -12.03
CA PHE A 908 14.07 -24.15 -12.71
C PHE A 908 14.52 -23.10 -13.72
N PHE A 909 15.80 -23.18 -14.06
CA PHE A 909 16.44 -22.37 -15.10
C PHE A 909 17.17 -23.30 -16.05
N ASP A 910 16.80 -23.25 -17.33
CA ASP A 910 17.41 -24.05 -18.37
C ASP A 910 18.59 -23.33 -19.01
N ASN A 911 19.59 -24.10 -19.45
CA ASN A 911 20.72 -23.60 -20.26
C ASN A 911 21.53 -22.44 -19.67
N LEU A 912 21.62 -22.32 -18.33
CA LEU A 912 22.51 -21.34 -17.70
C LEU A 912 23.96 -21.56 -18.11
N GLU A 913 24.63 -20.48 -18.52
CA GLU A 913 26.06 -20.48 -18.81
C GLU A 913 26.90 -20.76 -17.55
N ASP A 914 28.16 -21.17 -17.74
CA ASP A 914 29.10 -21.22 -16.62
C ASP A 914 29.30 -19.81 -16.04
N GLY A 915 29.13 -19.68 -14.72
CA GLY A 915 29.14 -18.39 -14.06
C GLY A 915 28.69 -18.42 -12.61
N ASN A 916 28.87 -17.29 -11.94
CA ASN A 916 28.32 -17.06 -10.60
C ASN A 916 26.97 -16.39 -10.74
N TYR A 917 25.99 -16.88 -9.99
CA TYR A 917 24.62 -16.40 -10.02
C TYR A 917 24.14 -16.10 -8.61
N GLU A 918 23.24 -15.13 -8.52
CA GLU A 918 22.41 -14.89 -7.36
C GLU A 918 20.96 -15.07 -7.77
N LEU A 919 20.28 -15.93 -7.04
CA LEU A 919 18.85 -16.18 -7.15
C LEU A 919 18.17 -15.54 -5.95
N GLY A 920 17.00 -14.94 -6.14
CA GLY A 920 16.10 -14.57 -5.06
C GLY A 920 14.79 -15.33 -5.17
N VAL A 921 14.26 -15.78 -4.04
CA VAL A 921 12.89 -16.33 -3.96
C VAL A 921 12.09 -15.46 -2.99
N GLN A 922 10.88 -15.08 -3.41
CA GLN A 922 9.97 -14.23 -2.66
C GLN A 922 8.62 -14.94 -2.55
N SER A 923 8.02 -14.93 -1.36
CA SER A 923 6.63 -15.30 -1.15
C SER A 923 5.71 -14.10 -1.34
N VAL A 924 4.57 -14.35 -1.98
CA VAL A 924 3.54 -13.38 -2.32
C VAL A 924 2.19 -13.92 -1.85
N GLY A 925 1.40 -13.08 -1.17
CA GLY A 925 0.02 -13.37 -0.78
C GLY A 925 -0.99 -13.01 -1.88
N TYR A 926 -2.22 -13.50 -1.75
CA TYR A 926 -3.29 -13.20 -2.72
C TYR A 926 -3.79 -11.74 -2.68
N ASN A 927 -3.34 -10.95 -1.71
CA ASN A 927 -3.49 -9.49 -1.65
C ASN A 927 -2.37 -8.75 -2.40
N TYR A 928 -1.49 -9.47 -3.11
CA TYR A 928 -0.25 -8.97 -3.72
C TYR A 928 0.79 -8.42 -2.72
N GLY A 929 0.56 -8.59 -1.41
CA GLY A 929 1.57 -8.31 -0.39
C GLY A 929 2.70 -9.34 -0.48
N ALA A 930 3.94 -8.87 -0.53
CA ALA A 930 5.11 -9.72 -0.76
C ALA A 930 6.17 -9.55 0.34
N SER A 931 6.87 -10.64 0.62
CA SER A 931 8.06 -10.67 1.48
C SER A 931 9.27 -10.04 0.78
N GLU A 932 10.33 -9.72 1.53
CA GLU A 932 11.66 -9.51 0.91
C GLU A 932 12.11 -10.79 0.17
N PHE A 933 12.95 -10.64 -0.84
CA PHE A 933 13.57 -11.79 -1.49
C PHE A 933 14.60 -12.43 -0.55
N THR A 934 14.56 -13.76 -0.42
CA THR A 934 15.66 -14.53 0.18
C THR A 934 16.71 -14.81 -0.90
N PRO A 935 17.92 -14.20 -0.83
CA PRO A 935 18.95 -14.40 -1.83
C PRO A 935 19.73 -15.70 -1.56
N TYR A 936 20.12 -16.38 -2.64
CA TYR A 936 20.99 -17.55 -2.63
C TYR A 936 22.01 -17.46 -3.77
N GLN A 937 23.29 -17.59 -3.46
CA GLN A 937 24.35 -17.52 -4.45
C GLN A 937 24.94 -18.90 -4.76
N PHE A 938 25.08 -19.19 -6.05
CA PHE A 938 25.62 -20.45 -6.53
C PHE A 938 26.49 -20.25 -7.77
N THR A 939 27.31 -21.26 -8.06
CA THR A 939 28.15 -21.29 -9.25
C THR A 939 27.74 -22.45 -10.15
N VAL A 940 27.53 -22.16 -11.44
CA VAL A 940 27.43 -23.15 -12.51
C VAL A 940 28.82 -23.34 -13.11
N ASN A 941 29.33 -24.56 -13.12
CA ASN A 941 30.64 -24.88 -13.70
C ASN A 941 30.64 -26.29 -14.28
N ASN A 942 30.89 -26.43 -15.59
CA ASN A 942 31.04 -27.71 -16.28
C ASN A 942 29.92 -28.71 -15.97
N GLY A 943 28.66 -28.25 -15.95
CA GLY A 943 27.51 -29.09 -15.66
C GLY A 943 27.46 -29.60 -14.21
N THR A 944 27.94 -28.79 -13.27
CA THR A 944 27.71 -28.95 -11.83
C THR A 944 27.30 -27.63 -11.22
N VAL A 945 26.46 -27.68 -10.18
CA VAL A 945 26.17 -26.55 -9.32
C VAL A 945 26.86 -26.77 -7.98
N ALA A 946 27.48 -25.72 -7.46
CA ALA A 946 27.94 -25.66 -6.07
C ALA A 946 27.39 -24.38 -5.44
N GLY A 947 26.74 -24.51 -4.28
CA GLY A 947 26.44 -23.33 -3.45
C GLY A 947 27.76 -22.67 -3.04
N LEU A 948 27.81 -21.34 -2.95
CA LEU A 948 29.04 -20.68 -2.47
C LEU A 948 29.38 -21.10 -1.02
N ASP A 949 28.39 -21.54 -0.24
CA ASP A 949 28.57 -22.12 1.09
C ASP A 949 29.08 -23.58 1.09
N GLU A 950 28.94 -24.33 -0.02
CA GLU A 950 29.39 -25.74 -0.11
C GLU A 950 30.88 -25.89 -0.47
N ILE A 951 31.57 -24.82 -0.88
CA ILE A 951 33.02 -24.83 -1.08
C ILE A 951 33.78 -24.94 0.26
N ALA A 952 33.09 -24.88 1.41
CA ALA A 952 33.66 -25.14 2.72
C ALA A 952 32.99 -26.31 3.46
N THR A 953 32.98 -27.51 2.87
CA THR A 953 32.85 -28.74 3.67
C THR A 953 34.11 -28.94 4.51
N GLU A 954 34.14 -28.29 5.67
CA GLU A 954 35.16 -28.46 6.69
C GLU A 954 35.10 -29.92 7.19
N ASP A 955 36.23 -30.64 7.09
CA ASP A 955 36.37 -32.02 7.57
C ASP A 955 35.91 -32.09 9.04
N MET A 956 34.79 -32.77 9.28
CA MET A 956 34.14 -32.86 10.59
C MET A 956 35.00 -33.57 11.64
N ASN A 957 36.08 -34.24 11.22
CA ASN A 957 37.04 -34.90 12.09
C ASN A 957 38.33 -34.07 12.31
N ALA A 958 38.45 -32.89 11.71
CA ALA A 958 39.61 -32.03 11.91
C ALA A 958 39.55 -31.30 13.27
N PRO A 959 40.67 -31.21 14.01
CA PRO A 959 40.72 -30.44 15.25
C PRO A 959 40.36 -28.97 15.01
N VAL A 960 39.52 -28.41 15.90
CA VAL A 960 39.01 -27.04 15.79
C VAL A 960 39.60 -26.14 16.88
N ASN A 961 39.69 -24.84 16.58
CA ASN A 961 39.94 -23.83 17.58
C ASN A 961 38.61 -23.29 18.12
N VAL A 962 38.60 -22.88 19.39
CA VAL A 962 37.43 -22.30 20.04
C VAL A 962 37.75 -20.86 20.43
N TYR A 963 36.89 -19.92 20.07
CA TYR A 963 37.01 -18.51 20.39
C TYR A 963 35.78 -18.04 21.18
N ASN A 964 35.93 -17.00 22.01
CA ASN A 964 34.79 -16.27 22.53
C ASN A 964 34.25 -15.26 21.49
N MET A 965 33.12 -14.62 21.80
CA MET A 965 32.50 -13.61 20.93
C MET A 965 33.36 -12.36 20.71
N GLN A 966 34.41 -12.14 21.51
CA GLN A 966 35.39 -11.08 21.33
C GLN A 966 36.59 -11.51 20.47
N GLY A 967 36.57 -12.71 19.89
CA GLY A 967 37.63 -13.23 19.04
C GLY A 967 38.87 -13.73 19.79
N MET A 968 38.84 -13.82 21.12
CA MET A 968 39.92 -14.44 21.89
C MET A 968 39.84 -15.96 21.79
N MET A 969 40.94 -16.57 21.35
CA MET A 969 41.07 -18.02 21.30
C MET A 969 41.14 -18.58 22.73
N LEU A 970 40.17 -19.44 23.06
CA LEU A 970 40.05 -20.12 24.35
C LEU A 970 40.68 -21.51 24.32
N LYS A 971 40.58 -22.21 23.18
CA LYS A 971 41.18 -23.53 22.96
C LYS A 971 41.71 -23.63 21.53
N GLN A 972 42.75 -24.44 21.33
CA GLN A 972 43.37 -24.65 20.04
C GLN A 972 43.46 -26.14 19.73
N GLY A 973 43.07 -26.54 18.51
CA GLY A 973 43.24 -27.90 18.00
C GLY A 973 42.59 -28.98 18.85
N VAL A 974 41.36 -28.75 19.31
CA VAL A 974 40.59 -29.71 20.10
C VAL A 974 39.59 -30.46 19.25
N ASP A 975 39.29 -31.70 19.63
CA ASP A 975 38.22 -32.45 19.00
C ASP A 975 36.89 -31.71 19.17
N ARG A 976 36.08 -31.70 18.11
CA ARG A 976 34.85 -30.90 18.04
C ARG A 976 33.85 -31.29 19.13
N GLU A 977 33.82 -32.56 19.55
CA GLU A 977 32.99 -33.07 20.66
C GLU A 977 33.40 -32.47 22.03
N ASP A 978 34.68 -32.13 22.20
CA ASP A 978 35.24 -31.59 23.44
C ASP A 978 35.40 -30.05 23.42
N ALA A 979 35.02 -29.42 22.32
CA ALA A 979 35.22 -27.99 22.08
C ALA A 979 34.66 -27.13 23.23
N LEU A 980 33.46 -27.46 23.70
CA LEU A 980 32.75 -26.69 24.71
C LEU A 980 32.96 -27.20 26.14
N THR A 981 33.64 -28.32 26.35
CA THR A 981 33.87 -28.91 27.69
C THR A 981 34.57 -27.91 28.63
N ASP A 982 34.14 -27.81 29.88
CA ASP A 982 34.69 -26.90 30.91
C ASP A 982 34.61 -25.38 30.64
N LEU A 983 33.97 -24.93 29.55
CA LEU A 983 33.65 -23.52 29.34
C LEU A 983 32.33 -23.13 30.06
N PRO A 984 32.17 -21.90 30.57
CA PRO A 984 30.91 -21.44 31.15
C PRO A 984 29.79 -21.37 30.10
N ALA A 985 28.52 -21.29 30.54
CA ALA A 985 27.39 -21.09 29.64
C ALA A 985 27.57 -19.78 28.85
N GLY A 986 27.31 -19.82 27.54
CA GLY A 986 27.59 -18.70 26.65
C GLY A 986 27.73 -19.12 25.18
N ILE A 987 27.98 -18.13 24.33
CA ILE A 987 28.16 -18.34 22.88
C ILE A 987 29.66 -18.35 22.55
N TYR A 988 30.07 -19.37 21.82
CA TYR A 988 31.46 -19.58 21.38
C TYR A 988 31.51 -19.79 19.87
N ILE A 989 32.64 -19.44 19.27
CA ILE A 989 32.93 -19.77 17.87
C ILE A 989 33.79 -21.03 17.88
N VAL A 990 33.29 -22.12 17.30
CA VAL A 990 33.99 -23.41 17.21
C VAL A 990 34.25 -23.67 15.73
N GLY A 991 35.53 -23.65 15.31
CA GLY A 991 35.87 -23.57 13.89
C GLY A 991 35.29 -22.29 13.28
N ASN A 992 34.42 -22.43 12.28
CA ASN A 992 33.73 -21.30 11.64
C ASN A 992 32.27 -21.12 12.08
N LYS A 993 31.77 -21.86 13.08
CA LYS A 993 30.36 -21.84 13.51
C LYS A 993 30.18 -21.25 14.91
N LYS A 994 29.10 -20.47 15.12
CA LYS A 994 28.66 -20.04 16.45
C LYS A 994 27.87 -21.17 17.13
N MET A 995 28.25 -21.52 18.36
CA MET A 995 27.61 -22.56 19.17
C MET A 995 27.21 -22.00 20.52
N LEU A 996 25.97 -22.28 20.94
CA LEU A 996 25.46 -21.93 22.26
C LEU A 996 25.70 -23.10 23.22
N LYS A 997 26.52 -22.87 24.26
CA LYS A 997 26.61 -23.76 25.42
C LYS A 997 25.56 -23.32 26.44
N ARG A 998 24.54 -24.16 26.63
CA ARG A 998 23.48 -23.95 27.64
C ARG A 998 23.97 -24.30 29.04
#